data_AF-A0A2D8MW13-F1
#
_entry.id   AF-A0A2D8MW13-F1
#
_cell.length_a   1.000
_cell.length_b   1.000
_cell.length_c   1.000
_cell.angle_alpha   90.00
_cell.angle_beta   90.00
_cell.angle_gamma   90.00
#
_symmetry.space_group_name_H-M   'P 1'
#
loop_
_entity.id
_entity.type
_entity.pdbx_description
1 polymer ?
#
loop_
_entity_poly.entity_id
_entity_poly.type
_entity_poly.pdbx_seq_one_letter_code
_entity_poly.pdbx_strand_id
1 'polypeptide(L)'
;MIKTAGAVLLFSLALLPPCAMPGAEADESSWIFHPDRIEGGRVKPMAGSREARIEGTAQYATSPTGLGALAINGKDNAIIVSDDPGELASLPTGNLTLEGWVLMRSRKEWSGIVGAFQDNGDYERGFVLGCHKDNFYFGLATRSTGKMTHLQGSTVYQIGKWYHVVARYDWRRGRSSLWVNGKLDAQSDEPGGKILLAPSGFFEIGSYHDDNEYFRTEGMIHEIGVYSSAMSEAEIARRYRAKEGKLPPAPREIYGPFSEVFGPFVEFTDRETIAVTWETPWPSKGSLTIRTQGARPLILEEADTRTSHRIVVPGIKPETLYRYRLHCRAAGRPELMTAEYEFDSTFNYAPHPEPIARNPFKPDEWSAGYRDTARRIIESAGSSKGYCLVLDSGEGRLAYHLAKLSQWRIVAIEKDPELVRKSRAALDSAGLYGSRVSVHQPGGSLPFGPYFANVICSDSMLRTGRLPAEPANIYRLLRPCGGILAFGRWAKAAGKPILRQELETWLKNAGGDGRVAGDGKLWIHARTSLPGAGDWTHQYGLPDNSACNYDQRVGGKLKVLWWGRPGPRAMPDRGPRNPAPVSANGRLFVQGMRVLFGLDAYNGTILWSKQIPTMRRANMPRGSSNMVATDDILYVVVGSQCAGFDAQTGKLLLKTGLPSEEKSGHEWGYLAASGELLIGSTTRKGGNYLGDDGQWFEDFKKEETAKVVSDGLFALDRKTGTKRWAREQGTVINSTITVSNGVVYFVESRNPEAGKKRAGRLQNEIRTDQYIVALNLDSGSFLWDKKADFSKCEFTTYMSHHGDTLLVSGTDKDKNYHTYAFDTSEREALWDHHTNARKTHHSGHLMHPVIIDDRIYLNKHTLDLRSGAVLKVDPFDYHGCGTMSASARAIFHRIEYHGMLDLETGKRTEFVGVRGSCWLGQIPAGGLLLAPESGAGCSCTHAIQTSMAFVPEDD
;
A
#
# COMPACT_ATOMS: atom_id res chain seq x y z
N MET A 1 -70.55 -11.17 -36.56
CA MET A 1 -71.05 -9.77 -36.38
C MET A 1 -69.83 -8.88 -36.50
N ILE A 2 -69.54 -8.20 -37.63
CA ILE A 2 -70.23 -7.01 -38.20
C ILE A 2 -70.16 -5.86 -37.16
N LYS A 3 -69.41 -4.76 -37.36
CA LYS A 3 -69.40 -3.75 -38.46
C LYS A 3 -67.94 -3.32 -38.81
N THR A 4 -67.46 -3.14 -40.05
CA THR A 4 -67.80 -2.22 -41.18
C THR A 4 -67.59 -0.72 -40.90
N ALA A 5 -67.04 0.15 -41.77
CA ALA A 5 -66.32 -0.01 -43.05
C ALA A 5 -65.80 1.39 -43.53
N GLY A 6 -64.95 1.42 -44.59
CA GLY A 6 -64.60 2.64 -45.36
C GLY A 6 -63.10 2.79 -45.67
N ALA A 7 -62.54 2.85 -46.88
CA ALA A 7 -62.89 2.62 -48.30
C ALA A 7 -62.18 3.69 -49.18
N VAL A 8 -61.96 3.37 -50.47
CA VAL A 8 -61.43 4.25 -51.56
C VAL A 8 -59.91 4.55 -51.44
N LEU A 9 -59.05 4.45 -52.48
CA LEU A 9 -59.18 4.03 -53.89
C LEU A 9 -57.94 3.17 -54.32
N LEU A 10 -57.89 2.71 -55.58
CA LEU A 10 -56.76 2.12 -56.30
C LEU A 10 -56.68 2.75 -57.70
N PHE A 11 -55.47 3.00 -58.24
CA PHE A 11 -55.26 3.08 -59.69
C PHE A 11 -53.86 2.56 -60.04
N SER A 12 -53.82 1.59 -60.95
CA SER A 12 -52.62 0.87 -61.38
C SER A 12 -51.95 1.57 -62.57
N LEU A 13 -50.62 1.41 -62.75
CA LEU A 13 -50.05 1.29 -64.10
C LEU A 13 -48.73 0.49 -64.10
N ALA A 14 -48.44 -0.09 -65.26
CA ALA A 14 -47.57 -1.24 -65.53
C ALA A 14 -46.07 -1.14 -65.20
N LEU A 15 -45.45 -2.32 -65.10
CA LEU A 15 -44.01 -2.58 -65.00
C LEU A 15 -43.23 -2.19 -66.27
N LEU A 16 -42.00 -1.70 -66.06
CA LEU A 16 -40.84 -1.94 -66.93
C LEU A 16 -39.61 -2.19 -66.04
N PRO A 17 -38.81 -3.25 -66.26
CA PRO A 17 -37.65 -3.56 -65.42
C PRO A 17 -36.37 -2.88 -65.94
N PRO A 18 -35.51 -2.34 -65.06
CA PRO A 18 -34.11 -2.12 -65.35
C PRO A 18 -33.21 -3.07 -64.55
N CYS A 19 -32.31 -3.74 -65.29
CA CYS A 19 -31.16 -4.54 -64.87
C CYS A 19 -30.78 -4.52 -63.37
N ALA A 20 -30.82 -5.69 -62.74
CA ALA A 20 -30.00 -5.96 -61.57
C ALA A 20 -28.51 -5.95 -61.97
N MET A 21 -27.79 -4.89 -61.57
CA MET A 21 -26.34 -4.91 -61.45
C MET A 21 -26.00 -5.28 -60.00
N PRO A 22 -25.16 -6.30 -59.73
CA PRO A 22 -24.75 -6.62 -58.37
C PRO A 22 -23.74 -5.58 -57.88
N GLY A 23 -24.25 -4.46 -57.35
CA GLY A 23 -23.48 -3.59 -56.49
C GLY A 23 -23.29 -4.28 -55.14
N ALA A 24 -22.03 -4.52 -54.75
CA ALA A 24 -21.73 -4.99 -53.39
C ALA A 24 -22.33 -4.01 -52.38
N GLU A 25 -23.05 -4.53 -51.38
CA GLU A 25 -23.59 -3.70 -50.29
C GLU A 25 -22.45 -2.94 -49.61
N ALA A 26 -22.71 -1.67 -49.27
CA ALA A 26 -21.73 -0.85 -48.60
C ALA A 26 -21.46 -1.44 -47.21
N ASP A 27 -20.22 -1.84 -46.96
CA ASP A 27 -19.82 -2.38 -45.68
C ASP A 27 -19.79 -1.24 -44.65
N GLU A 28 -20.87 -1.16 -43.87
CA GLU A 28 -21.11 -0.21 -42.80
C GLU A 28 -21.34 -0.98 -41.51
N SER A 29 -20.65 -0.63 -40.43
CA SER A 29 -20.79 -1.28 -39.13
C SER A 29 -21.07 -0.23 -38.05
N SER A 30 -22.12 -0.41 -37.26
CA SER A 30 -22.43 0.52 -36.16
C SER A 30 -23.09 -0.17 -34.97
N TRP A 31 -22.86 0.36 -33.77
CA TRP A 31 -23.28 -0.25 -32.49
C TRP A 31 -23.83 0.82 -31.54
N ILE A 32 -24.94 0.51 -30.86
CA ILE A 32 -25.48 1.33 -29.77
C ILE A 32 -25.36 0.53 -28.46
N PHE A 33 -24.68 1.12 -27.49
CA PHE A 33 -24.34 0.51 -26.20
C PHE A 33 -25.45 0.73 -25.16
N HIS A 34 -26.66 0.28 -25.49
CA HIS A 34 -27.81 0.25 -24.58
C HIS A 34 -27.94 -1.15 -23.94
N PRO A 35 -28.28 -1.28 -22.63
CA PRO A 35 -28.47 -2.57 -21.96
C PRO A 35 -29.27 -3.60 -22.78
N ASP A 36 -30.45 -3.22 -23.27
CA ASP A 36 -31.36 -4.08 -24.06
C ASP A 36 -30.80 -4.56 -25.42
N ARG A 37 -29.63 -4.05 -25.86
CA ARG A 37 -28.95 -4.47 -27.10
C ARG A 37 -27.76 -5.40 -26.83
N ILE A 38 -27.52 -5.75 -25.56
CA ILE A 38 -26.35 -6.49 -25.10
C ILE A 38 -26.80 -7.78 -24.42
N GLU A 39 -26.41 -8.92 -24.99
CA GLU A 39 -26.82 -10.25 -24.56
C GLU A 39 -25.59 -11.15 -24.44
N GLY A 40 -25.37 -11.77 -23.28
CA GLY A 40 -24.20 -12.63 -23.04
C GLY A 40 -22.84 -11.93 -23.24
N GLY A 41 -22.77 -10.61 -23.10
CA GLY A 41 -21.57 -9.81 -23.37
C GLY A 41 -21.37 -9.44 -24.85
N ARG A 42 -22.31 -9.78 -25.74
CA ARG A 42 -22.27 -9.41 -27.18
C ARG A 42 -23.21 -8.25 -27.47
N VAL A 43 -22.72 -7.26 -28.22
CA VAL A 43 -23.49 -6.11 -28.70
C VAL A 43 -23.96 -6.38 -30.12
N LYS A 44 -25.27 -6.44 -30.31
CA LYS A 44 -25.87 -6.64 -31.64
C LYS A 44 -25.70 -5.38 -32.50
N PRO A 45 -25.22 -5.48 -33.75
CA PRO A 45 -25.04 -4.31 -34.61
C PRO A 45 -26.39 -3.61 -34.92
N MET A 46 -26.31 -2.30 -35.10
CA MET A 46 -27.40 -1.46 -35.63
C MET A 46 -27.44 -1.48 -37.16
N ALA A 47 -26.26 -1.61 -37.79
CA ALA A 47 -26.06 -1.82 -39.21
C ALA A 47 -24.79 -2.66 -39.40
N GLY A 48 -24.74 -3.45 -40.47
CA GLY A 48 -23.67 -4.43 -40.72
C GLY A 48 -23.89 -5.76 -40.02
N SER A 49 -22.96 -6.70 -40.25
CA SER A 49 -22.99 -8.07 -39.71
C SER A 49 -22.08 -8.29 -38.49
N ARG A 50 -21.12 -7.38 -38.22
CA ARG A 50 -20.11 -7.54 -37.17
C ARG A 50 -20.69 -7.30 -35.78
N GLU A 51 -20.71 -8.33 -34.94
CA GLU A 51 -20.96 -8.16 -33.50
C GLU A 51 -19.74 -7.57 -32.78
N ALA A 52 -19.95 -6.90 -31.65
CA ALA A 52 -18.86 -6.53 -30.74
C ALA A 52 -18.93 -7.34 -29.44
N ARG A 53 -17.80 -7.88 -28.98
CA ARG A 53 -17.66 -8.63 -27.72
C ARG A 53 -17.13 -7.72 -26.62
N ILE A 54 -17.86 -7.60 -25.52
CA ILE A 54 -17.41 -6.89 -24.32
C ILE A 54 -16.73 -7.88 -23.37
N GLU A 55 -15.53 -7.53 -22.94
CA GLU A 55 -14.78 -8.22 -21.89
C GLU A 55 -14.69 -7.35 -20.63
N GLY A 56 -14.39 -7.97 -19.48
CA GLY A 56 -14.38 -7.31 -18.17
C GLY A 56 -15.78 -7.04 -17.59
N THR A 57 -15.84 -6.28 -16.50
CA THR A 57 -17.12 -5.99 -15.83
C THR A 57 -17.83 -4.82 -16.51
N ALA A 58 -18.87 -5.11 -17.30
CA ALA A 58 -19.69 -4.09 -17.94
C ALA A 58 -20.65 -3.40 -16.95
N GLN A 59 -20.74 -2.08 -17.00
CA GLN A 59 -21.72 -1.30 -16.24
C GLN A 59 -22.38 -0.27 -17.16
N TYR A 60 -23.62 0.11 -16.87
CA TYR A 60 -24.44 0.86 -17.81
C TYR A 60 -25.13 2.06 -17.16
N ALA A 61 -25.47 3.05 -17.98
CA ALA A 61 -26.37 4.13 -17.62
C ALA A 61 -27.47 4.26 -18.66
N THR A 62 -28.67 4.64 -18.25
CA THR A 62 -29.78 5.03 -19.13
C THR A 62 -30.25 6.43 -18.77
N SER A 63 -30.54 7.25 -19.78
CA SER A 63 -31.07 8.60 -19.59
C SER A 63 -32.59 8.57 -19.43
N PRO A 64 -33.20 9.65 -18.88
CA PRO A 64 -34.67 9.79 -18.86
C PRO A 64 -35.32 9.77 -20.26
N THR A 65 -34.54 9.96 -21.34
CA THR A 65 -34.99 9.90 -22.74
C THR A 65 -34.79 8.52 -23.38
N GLY A 66 -34.35 7.51 -22.62
CA GLY A 66 -34.15 6.14 -23.11
C GLY A 66 -32.85 5.91 -23.88
N LEU A 67 -31.87 6.83 -23.81
CA LEU A 67 -30.55 6.62 -24.40
C LEU A 67 -29.63 5.92 -23.39
N GLY A 68 -28.99 4.83 -23.83
CA GLY A 68 -28.13 4.00 -23.00
C GLY A 68 -26.65 4.19 -23.33
N ALA A 69 -25.77 3.99 -22.36
CA ALA A 69 -24.33 3.99 -22.56
C ALA A 69 -23.63 2.94 -21.70
N LEU A 70 -22.56 2.35 -22.26
CA LEU A 70 -21.63 1.47 -21.56
C LEU A 70 -20.51 2.30 -20.91
N ALA A 71 -20.25 2.04 -19.64
CA ALA A 71 -19.10 2.53 -18.91
C ALA A 71 -17.90 1.60 -19.11
N ILE A 72 -16.75 2.16 -19.48
CA ILE A 72 -15.46 1.49 -19.57
C ILE A 72 -14.49 2.08 -18.54
N ASN A 73 -13.85 1.20 -17.76
CA ASN A 73 -13.03 1.60 -16.61
C ASN A 73 -11.55 1.84 -16.94
N GLY A 74 -11.13 1.70 -18.19
CA GLY A 74 -9.75 1.89 -18.62
C GLY A 74 -8.72 0.90 -18.03
N LYS A 75 -9.18 -0.19 -17.40
CA LYS A 75 -8.35 -1.22 -16.74
C LYS A 75 -8.61 -2.64 -17.27
N ASP A 76 -9.80 -3.19 -17.04
CA ASP A 76 -10.14 -4.58 -17.41
C ASP A 76 -11.17 -4.70 -18.55
N ASN A 77 -11.84 -3.60 -18.92
CA ASN A 77 -12.78 -3.60 -20.04
C ASN A 77 -12.03 -3.58 -21.39
N ALA A 78 -12.51 -4.38 -22.33
CA ALA A 78 -12.19 -4.30 -23.76
C ALA A 78 -13.47 -4.51 -24.58
N ILE A 79 -13.55 -3.92 -25.78
CA ILE A 79 -14.67 -4.10 -26.70
C ILE A 79 -14.08 -4.50 -28.06
N ILE A 80 -14.01 -5.82 -28.28
CA ILE A 80 -13.37 -6.42 -29.45
C ILE A 80 -14.44 -6.57 -30.53
N VAL A 81 -14.22 -5.97 -31.69
CA VAL A 81 -15.07 -6.18 -32.88
C VAL A 81 -14.55 -7.38 -33.66
N SER A 82 -13.25 -7.40 -33.96
CA SER A 82 -12.62 -8.53 -34.66
C SER A 82 -11.10 -8.57 -34.49
N ASP A 83 -10.55 -9.77 -34.42
CA ASP A 83 -9.13 -10.11 -34.57
C ASP A 83 -8.89 -11.01 -35.82
N ASP A 84 -9.93 -11.25 -36.63
CA ASP A 84 -9.83 -12.10 -37.83
C ASP A 84 -9.18 -11.36 -39.01
N PRO A 85 -8.09 -11.90 -39.61
CA PRO A 85 -7.41 -11.29 -40.76
C PRO A 85 -8.30 -11.09 -42.00
N GLY A 86 -9.30 -11.94 -42.21
CA GLY A 86 -10.26 -11.84 -43.32
C GLY A 86 -11.23 -10.67 -43.12
N GLU A 87 -11.76 -10.51 -41.91
CA GLU A 87 -12.59 -9.36 -41.56
C GLU A 87 -11.78 -8.05 -41.58
N LEU A 88 -10.54 -8.04 -41.10
CA LEU A 88 -9.65 -6.87 -41.21
C LEU A 88 -9.36 -6.49 -42.67
N ALA A 89 -9.13 -7.48 -43.54
CA ALA A 89 -8.93 -7.26 -44.98
C ALA A 89 -10.18 -6.75 -45.71
N SER A 90 -11.37 -6.95 -45.15
CA SER A 90 -12.65 -6.47 -45.70
C SER A 90 -12.98 -5.00 -45.36
N LEU A 91 -12.24 -4.37 -44.44
CA LEU A 91 -12.49 -2.99 -44.00
C LEU A 91 -12.41 -1.95 -45.13
N PRO A 92 -13.02 -0.76 -44.97
CA PRO A 92 -13.05 0.24 -46.02
C PRO A 92 -11.64 0.71 -46.44
N THR A 93 -11.33 0.60 -47.73
CA THR A 93 -10.05 1.07 -48.31
C THR A 93 -10.16 2.40 -49.07
N GLY A 94 -11.36 2.96 -49.16
CA GLY A 94 -11.67 4.17 -49.92
C GLY A 94 -12.11 5.33 -49.03
N ASN A 95 -13.35 5.76 -49.21
CA ASN A 95 -13.96 6.74 -48.30
C ASN A 95 -14.16 6.09 -46.93
N LEU A 96 -14.01 6.88 -45.87
CA LEU A 96 -14.19 6.42 -44.50
C LEU A 96 -14.88 7.52 -43.69
N THR A 97 -15.81 7.12 -42.82
CA THR A 97 -16.23 7.92 -41.67
C THR A 97 -16.18 7.08 -40.41
N LEU A 98 -15.49 7.56 -39.38
CA LEU A 98 -15.50 7.03 -38.03
C LEU A 98 -16.31 7.99 -37.15
N GLU A 99 -17.35 7.50 -36.49
CA GLU A 99 -18.21 8.27 -35.59
C GLU A 99 -18.17 7.69 -34.19
N GLY A 100 -18.10 8.55 -33.17
CA GLY A 100 -18.24 8.16 -31.78
C GLY A 100 -19.01 9.18 -30.95
N TRP A 101 -19.94 8.70 -30.13
CA TRP A 101 -20.47 9.42 -28.97
C TRP A 101 -19.77 8.91 -27.72
N VAL A 102 -18.90 9.76 -27.15
CA VAL A 102 -17.99 9.40 -26.05
C VAL A 102 -17.99 10.42 -24.93
N LEU A 103 -17.73 9.96 -23.71
CA LEU A 103 -17.48 10.78 -22.52
C LEU A 103 -16.16 10.32 -21.92
N MET A 104 -15.13 11.15 -21.96
CA MET A 104 -13.79 10.79 -21.47
C MET A 104 -13.67 11.00 -19.96
N ARG A 105 -13.00 10.08 -19.26
CA ARG A 105 -12.79 10.14 -17.79
C ARG A 105 -11.35 10.32 -17.34
N SER A 106 -10.38 9.90 -18.15
CA SER A 106 -8.96 10.23 -17.99
C SER A 106 -8.41 10.98 -19.19
N ARG A 107 -7.26 11.64 -19.01
CA ARG A 107 -6.37 12.09 -20.09
C ARG A 107 -5.21 11.10 -20.18
N LYS A 108 -4.89 10.64 -21.37
CA LYS A 108 -3.78 9.71 -21.65
C LYS A 108 -2.93 10.29 -22.78
N GLU A 109 -1.68 9.84 -22.90
CA GLU A 109 -0.85 10.21 -24.05
C GLU A 109 -1.55 9.77 -25.33
N TRP A 110 -1.86 8.47 -25.46
CA TRP A 110 -2.74 7.93 -26.50
C TRP A 110 -3.94 7.17 -25.91
N SER A 111 -5.06 7.22 -26.63
CA SER A 111 -6.26 6.41 -26.38
C SER A 111 -7.12 6.35 -27.63
N GLY A 112 -7.80 5.23 -27.87
CA GLY A 112 -8.68 5.05 -29.02
C GLY A 112 -10.18 5.07 -28.64
N ILE A 113 -10.98 5.58 -29.57
CA ILE A 113 -12.45 5.54 -29.56
C ILE A 113 -12.90 4.35 -30.41
N VAL A 114 -12.35 4.24 -31.63
CA VAL A 114 -12.51 3.09 -32.53
C VAL A 114 -11.33 3.07 -33.51
N GLY A 115 -10.75 1.89 -33.76
CA GLY A 115 -9.60 1.77 -34.67
C GLY A 115 -9.30 0.34 -35.09
N ALA A 116 -8.64 0.22 -36.24
CA ALA A 116 -8.07 -1.02 -36.77
C ALA A 116 -6.75 -0.66 -37.43
N PHE A 117 -5.65 -0.80 -36.68
CA PHE A 117 -4.35 -0.21 -37.02
C PHE A 117 -3.16 -0.99 -36.42
N GLN A 118 -1.96 -0.60 -36.81
CA GLN A 118 -0.66 -1.02 -36.27
C GLN A 118 0.27 0.20 -36.30
N ASP A 119 1.02 0.47 -35.23
CA ASP A 119 1.92 1.64 -35.10
C ASP A 119 3.32 1.22 -34.61
N ASN A 120 3.87 0.19 -35.25
CA ASN A 120 5.04 -0.53 -34.76
C ASN A 120 6.35 -0.04 -35.40
N GLY A 121 6.84 1.11 -34.94
CA GLY A 121 8.07 1.73 -35.46
C GLY A 121 7.88 2.21 -36.90
N ASP A 122 8.68 1.72 -37.85
CA ASP A 122 8.48 2.03 -39.27
C ASP A 122 7.25 1.31 -39.90
N TYR A 123 6.57 0.43 -39.15
CA TYR A 123 5.39 -0.31 -39.60
C TYR A 123 4.07 0.35 -39.14
N GLU A 124 3.68 1.41 -39.84
CA GLU A 124 2.50 2.22 -39.52
C GLU A 124 1.35 1.96 -40.54
N ARG A 125 0.21 1.41 -40.10
CA ARG A 125 -0.91 0.99 -40.99
C ARG A 125 -2.29 1.17 -40.36
N GLY A 126 -3.32 1.31 -41.20
CA GLY A 126 -4.73 1.32 -40.81
C GLY A 126 -5.30 2.70 -40.49
N PHE A 127 -6.26 2.74 -39.57
CA PHE A 127 -6.94 3.97 -39.12
C PHE A 127 -7.36 3.90 -37.64
N VAL A 128 -7.40 5.06 -37.00
CA VAL A 128 -7.90 5.20 -35.62
C VAL A 128 -8.52 6.58 -35.38
N LEU A 129 -9.70 6.61 -34.77
CA LEU A 129 -10.24 7.82 -34.15
C LEU A 129 -9.97 7.72 -32.63
N GLY A 130 -9.40 8.75 -32.03
CA GLY A 130 -8.95 8.68 -30.64
C GLY A 130 -8.74 10.04 -29.97
N CYS A 131 -8.08 10.00 -28.81
CA CYS A 131 -7.60 11.19 -28.11
C CYS A 131 -6.08 11.13 -27.90
N HIS A 132 -5.40 12.25 -28.15
CA HIS A 132 -3.99 12.46 -27.84
C HIS A 132 -3.91 13.59 -26.82
N LYS A 133 -3.46 13.27 -25.60
CA LYS A 133 -3.41 14.18 -24.43
C LYS A 133 -4.77 14.79 -24.11
N ASP A 134 -5.01 16.02 -24.55
CA ASP A 134 -6.16 16.86 -24.25
C ASP A 134 -7.11 17.06 -25.45
N ASN A 135 -6.75 16.54 -26.63
CA ASN A 135 -7.46 16.77 -27.90
C ASN A 135 -7.91 15.45 -28.54
N PHE A 136 -8.93 15.52 -29.38
CA PHE A 136 -9.27 14.43 -30.31
C PHE A 136 -8.28 14.41 -31.48
N TYR A 137 -8.05 13.24 -32.07
CA TYR A 137 -7.25 13.10 -33.29
C TYR A 137 -7.80 12.00 -34.21
N PHE A 138 -7.40 12.07 -35.47
CA PHE A 138 -7.61 11.03 -36.48
C PHE A 138 -6.26 10.54 -37.01
N GLY A 139 -5.91 9.30 -36.72
CA GLY A 139 -4.80 8.57 -37.32
C GLY A 139 -5.24 7.89 -38.62
N LEU A 140 -4.51 8.12 -39.72
CA LEU A 140 -4.75 7.47 -41.00
C LEU A 140 -3.44 7.16 -41.76
N ALA A 141 -3.25 5.89 -42.15
CA ALA A 141 -2.20 5.47 -43.06
C ALA A 141 -2.77 5.21 -44.46
N THR A 142 -2.15 5.79 -45.49
CA THR A 142 -2.57 5.63 -46.89
C THR A 142 -1.43 5.05 -47.73
N ARG A 143 -1.76 4.46 -48.89
CA ARG A 143 -0.74 4.02 -49.86
C ARG A 143 0.12 5.16 -50.41
N SER A 144 -0.34 6.40 -50.31
CA SER A 144 0.37 7.59 -50.80
C SER A 144 1.31 8.18 -49.74
N THR A 145 0.94 8.11 -48.46
CA THR A 145 1.79 8.51 -47.33
C THR A 145 2.78 7.42 -46.93
N GLY A 146 2.45 6.14 -47.16
CA GLY A 146 3.25 4.98 -46.80
C GLY A 146 3.29 4.66 -45.30
N LYS A 147 2.82 5.59 -44.47
CA LYS A 147 2.83 5.58 -43.01
C LYS A 147 1.62 6.35 -42.42
N MET A 148 1.44 6.32 -41.11
CA MET A 148 0.35 6.98 -40.38
C MET A 148 0.53 8.51 -40.38
N THR A 149 -0.60 9.21 -40.46
CA THR A 149 -0.68 10.66 -40.30
C THR A 149 -1.69 10.97 -39.20
N HIS A 150 -1.35 11.89 -38.29
CA HIS A 150 -2.18 12.22 -37.14
C HIS A 150 -2.74 13.63 -37.29
N LEU A 151 -4.01 13.73 -37.71
CA LEU A 151 -4.76 14.99 -37.75
C LEU A 151 -5.30 15.29 -36.34
N GLN A 152 -4.60 16.14 -35.58
CA GLN A 152 -5.03 16.56 -34.25
C GLN A 152 -6.01 17.74 -34.31
N GLY A 153 -7.08 17.66 -33.52
CA GLY A 153 -8.10 18.68 -33.36
C GLY A 153 -7.71 19.86 -32.47
N SER A 154 -8.38 20.99 -32.66
CA SER A 154 -8.22 22.18 -31.81
C SER A 154 -8.99 22.07 -30.49
N THR A 155 -10.07 21.29 -30.45
CA THR A 155 -10.96 21.22 -29.29
C THR A 155 -10.32 20.47 -28.13
N VAL A 156 -10.05 21.19 -27.05
CA VAL A 156 -9.64 20.61 -25.76
C VAL A 156 -10.87 20.02 -25.07
N TYR A 157 -10.87 18.70 -24.85
CA TYR A 157 -12.01 18.04 -24.23
C TYR A 157 -12.01 18.14 -22.69
N GLN A 158 -13.22 18.20 -22.14
CA GLN A 158 -13.48 18.26 -20.70
C GLN A 158 -13.84 16.87 -20.19
N ILE A 159 -13.16 16.43 -19.13
CA ILE A 159 -13.46 15.17 -18.44
C ILE A 159 -14.89 15.18 -17.92
N GLY A 160 -15.62 14.07 -18.09
CA GLY A 160 -16.99 13.92 -17.61
C GLY A 160 -18.06 14.55 -18.51
N LYS A 161 -17.69 15.09 -19.68
CA LYS A 161 -18.62 15.66 -20.66
C LYS A 161 -18.74 14.78 -21.90
N TRP A 162 -19.95 14.66 -22.45
CA TRP A 162 -20.20 14.00 -23.73
C TRP A 162 -19.72 14.83 -24.91
N TYR A 163 -19.10 14.16 -25.87
CA TYR A 163 -18.69 14.68 -27.16
C TYR A 163 -19.19 13.76 -28.27
N HIS A 164 -19.63 14.38 -29.36
CA HIS A 164 -19.79 13.74 -30.65
C HIS A 164 -18.55 14.02 -31.47
N VAL A 165 -17.83 12.98 -31.87
CA VAL A 165 -16.56 13.09 -32.60
C VAL A 165 -16.69 12.31 -33.89
N VAL A 166 -16.36 12.95 -35.02
CA VAL A 166 -16.41 12.33 -36.33
C VAL A 166 -15.12 12.60 -37.09
N ALA A 167 -14.40 11.53 -37.45
CA ALA A 167 -13.31 11.59 -38.40
C ALA A 167 -13.80 11.15 -39.79
N ARG A 168 -13.39 11.85 -40.83
CA ARG A 168 -13.84 11.62 -42.22
C ARG A 168 -12.66 11.70 -43.17
N TYR A 169 -12.59 10.74 -44.10
CA TYR A 169 -11.63 10.72 -45.21
C TYR A 169 -12.34 10.63 -46.58
N ASP A 170 -11.95 11.52 -47.51
CA ASP A 170 -12.28 11.46 -48.94
C ASP A 170 -11.03 11.09 -49.74
N TRP A 171 -10.91 9.80 -50.08
CA TRP A 171 -9.69 9.25 -50.70
C TRP A 171 -9.37 9.82 -52.08
N ARG A 172 -10.39 10.31 -52.81
CA ARG A 172 -10.20 10.90 -54.15
C ARG A 172 -9.68 12.32 -54.08
N ARG A 173 -9.96 13.03 -52.98
CA ARG A 173 -9.49 14.40 -52.73
C ARG A 173 -8.30 14.46 -51.78
N GLY A 174 -7.98 13.36 -51.09
CA GLY A 174 -6.96 13.31 -50.04
C GLY A 174 -7.35 14.05 -48.75
N ARG A 175 -8.62 14.45 -48.64
CA ARG A 175 -9.09 15.29 -47.54
C ARG A 175 -9.42 14.45 -46.32
N SER A 176 -8.65 14.63 -45.25
CA SER A 176 -8.97 14.19 -43.90
C SER A 176 -9.59 15.35 -43.13
N SER A 177 -10.66 15.10 -42.37
CA SER A 177 -11.28 16.11 -41.51
C SER A 177 -11.76 15.51 -40.20
N LEU A 178 -11.61 16.26 -39.12
CA LEU A 178 -12.07 15.93 -37.78
C LEU A 178 -13.12 16.94 -37.35
N TRP A 179 -14.24 16.43 -36.84
CA TRP A 179 -15.41 17.21 -36.45
C TRP A 179 -15.74 16.91 -34.99
N VAL A 180 -16.04 17.95 -34.22
CA VAL A 180 -16.43 17.83 -32.81
C VAL A 180 -17.72 18.60 -32.60
N ASN A 181 -18.72 17.93 -32.00
CA ASN A 181 -20.03 18.48 -31.68
C ASN A 181 -20.71 19.17 -32.88
N GLY A 182 -20.70 18.47 -34.03
CA GLY A 182 -21.32 18.95 -35.27
C GLY A 182 -20.55 20.03 -36.04
N LYS A 183 -19.33 20.40 -35.62
CA LYS A 183 -18.52 21.48 -36.22
C LYS A 183 -17.14 20.96 -36.66
N LEU A 184 -16.58 21.53 -37.73
CA LEU A 184 -15.22 21.24 -38.17
C LEU A 184 -14.22 21.72 -37.11
N ASP A 185 -13.31 20.84 -36.69
CA ASP A 185 -12.29 21.10 -35.66
C ASP A 185 -10.86 21.02 -36.20
N ALA A 186 -10.61 20.20 -37.23
CA ALA A 186 -9.37 20.21 -38.01
C ALA A 186 -9.59 19.63 -39.42
N GLN A 187 -8.72 20.00 -40.37
CA GLN A 187 -8.68 19.45 -41.73
C GLN A 187 -7.22 19.33 -42.20
N SER A 188 -6.92 18.32 -43.01
CA SER A 188 -5.72 18.26 -43.85
C SER A 188 -6.09 17.82 -45.27
N ASP A 189 -5.30 18.28 -46.24
CA ASP A 189 -5.44 18.03 -47.68
C ASP A 189 -4.14 17.41 -48.22
N GLU A 190 -3.73 16.29 -47.63
CA GLU A 190 -2.57 15.48 -48.05
C GLU A 190 -2.82 14.76 -49.40
N PRO A 191 -1.78 14.23 -50.07
CA PRO A 191 -1.95 13.41 -51.27
C PRO A 191 -2.88 12.20 -51.03
N GLY A 192 -4.02 12.19 -51.70
CA GLY A 192 -5.02 11.13 -51.56
C GLY A 192 -4.54 9.75 -52.01
N GLY A 193 -5.15 8.70 -51.47
CA GLY A 193 -4.81 7.32 -51.78
C GLY A 193 -5.74 6.33 -51.09
N LYS A 194 -5.71 5.07 -51.51
CA LYS A 194 -6.41 4.02 -50.74
C LYS A 194 -5.78 3.87 -49.36
N ILE A 195 -6.59 3.59 -48.35
CA ILE A 195 -6.14 3.30 -46.98
C ILE A 195 -5.23 2.06 -47.01
N LEU A 196 -4.12 2.12 -46.29
CA LEU A 196 -3.16 1.03 -46.16
C LEU A 196 -3.50 0.21 -44.92
N LEU A 197 -4.43 -0.74 -45.06
CA LEU A 197 -4.87 -1.60 -43.95
C LEU A 197 -3.75 -2.49 -43.41
N ALA A 198 -3.82 -2.81 -42.13
CA ALA A 198 -3.02 -3.86 -41.51
C ALA A 198 -3.59 -5.25 -41.88
N PRO A 199 -2.76 -6.22 -42.30
CA PRO A 199 -3.21 -7.58 -42.62
C PRO A 199 -3.47 -8.46 -41.38
N SER A 200 -3.08 -7.98 -40.20
CA SER A 200 -3.26 -8.60 -38.89
C SER A 200 -3.21 -7.51 -37.81
N GLY A 201 -3.91 -7.72 -36.69
CA GLY A 201 -4.01 -6.76 -35.59
C GLY A 201 -5.39 -6.84 -34.94
N PHE A 202 -5.83 -5.74 -34.36
CA PHE A 202 -7.07 -5.68 -33.58
C PHE A 202 -8.01 -4.61 -34.14
N PHE A 203 -9.28 -4.96 -34.38
CA PHE A 203 -10.37 -4.00 -34.57
C PHE A 203 -11.12 -3.87 -33.25
N GLU A 204 -10.84 -2.78 -32.52
CA GLU A 204 -11.39 -2.54 -31.18
C GLU A 204 -12.11 -1.19 -31.07
N ILE A 205 -12.96 -1.13 -30.05
CA ILE A 205 -13.68 0.05 -29.58
C ILE A 205 -13.20 0.38 -28.16
N GLY A 206 -12.88 1.65 -27.89
CA GLY A 206 -12.46 2.10 -26.57
C GLY A 206 -11.03 1.70 -26.17
N SER A 207 -10.13 1.50 -27.12
CA SER A 207 -8.70 1.22 -26.87
C SER A 207 -7.81 1.74 -28.01
N TYR A 208 -6.58 2.10 -27.67
CA TYR A 208 -5.44 2.11 -28.59
C TYR A 208 -4.74 0.76 -28.40
N HIS A 209 -4.74 -0.11 -29.39
CA HIS A 209 -4.21 -1.48 -29.26
C HIS A 209 -3.53 -1.93 -30.56
N ASP A 210 -2.26 -2.29 -30.46
CA ASP A 210 -1.48 -2.94 -31.50
C ASP A 210 -0.53 -4.00 -30.89
N ASP A 211 0.46 -4.49 -31.64
CA ASP A 211 1.32 -5.59 -31.18
C ASP A 211 2.21 -5.26 -29.95
N ASN A 212 2.42 -3.99 -29.59
CA ASN A 212 3.28 -3.60 -28.46
C ASN A 212 2.67 -2.57 -27.47
N GLU A 213 1.60 -1.87 -27.85
CA GLU A 213 0.89 -0.90 -27.00
C GLU A 213 -0.58 -1.31 -26.77
N TYR A 214 -1.08 -1.17 -25.53
CA TYR A 214 -2.50 -1.43 -25.20
C TYR A 214 -3.09 -0.42 -24.20
N PHE A 215 -3.36 0.79 -24.66
CA PHE A 215 -3.96 1.86 -23.87
C PHE A 215 -5.50 1.86 -23.96
N ARG A 216 -6.14 1.14 -23.03
CA ARG A 216 -7.60 1.13 -22.84
C ARG A 216 -8.14 2.52 -22.46
N THR A 217 -9.27 2.92 -23.01
CA THR A 217 -9.95 4.19 -22.69
C THR A 217 -10.74 4.08 -21.39
N GLU A 218 -10.66 5.11 -20.54
CA GLU A 218 -11.56 5.29 -19.39
C GLU A 218 -12.63 6.32 -19.77
N GLY A 219 -13.90 5.94 -19.66
CA GLY A 219 -14.98 6.79 -20.13
C GLY A 219 -16.31 6.06 -20.30
N MET A 220 -17.20 6.64 -21.09
CA MET A 220 -18.43 6.00 -21.53
C MET A 220 -18.59 6.10 -23.04
N ILE A 221 -19.21 5.08 -23.62
CA ILE A 221 -19.53 5.01 -25.05
C ILE A 221 -21.04 4.81 -25.18
N HIS A 222 -21.68 5.65 -25.97
CA HIS A 222 -23.09 5.51 -26.32
C HIS A 222 -23.26 4.81 -27.68
N GLU A 223 -22.51 5.27 -28.69
CA GLU A 223 -22.66 4.82 -30.06
C GLU A 223 -21.33 4.95 -30.81
N ILE A 224 -21.04 3.98 -31.67
CA ILE A 224 -19.88 3.94 -32.57
C ILE A 224 -20.35 3.57 -33.97
N GLY A 225 -19.77 4.21 -35.00
CA GLY A 225 -20.01 3.88 -36.41
C GLY A 225 -18.73 3.90 -37.23
N VAL A 226 -18.61 2.94 -38.14
CA VAL A 226 -17.55 2.82 -39.16
C VAL A 226 -18.25 2.66 -40.51
N TYR A 227 -18.13 3.66 -41.36
CA TYR A 227 -18.86 3.77 -42.62
C TYR A 227 -17.89 3.83 -43.80
N SER A 228 -18.16 3.06 -44.86
CA SER A 228 -17.44 3.11 -46.15
C SER A 228 -17.79 4.32 -47.03
N SER A 229 -18.54 5.28 -46.48
CA SER A 229 -18.95 6.54 -47.10
C SER A 229 -18.33 7.74 -46.37
N ALA A 230 -18.15 8.86 -47.09
CA ALA A 230 -17.61 10.10 -46.53
C ALA A 230 -18.79 11.03 -46.16
N MET A 231 -19.16 11.05 -44.87
CA MET A 231 -20.38 11.68 -44.38
C MET A 231 -20.45 13.19 -44.68
N SER A 232 -21.64 13.70 -45.02
CA SER A 232 -21.83 15.12 -45.30
C SER A 232 -21.84 15.96 -44.02
N GLU A 233 -21.42 17.22 -44.10
CA GLU A 233 -21.47 18.17 -42.97
C GLU A 233 -22.88 18.32 -42.39
N ALA A 234 -23.90 18.38 -43.26
CA ALA A 234 -25.30 18.45 -42.86
C ALA A 234 -25.76 17.19 -42.08
N GLU A 235 -25.25 16.01 -42.44
CA GLU A 235 -25.50 14.75 -41.73
C GLU A 235 -24.82 14.76 -40.35
N ILE A 236 -23.54 15.12 -40.28
CA ILE A 236 -22.78 15.22 -39.01
C ILE A 236 -23.48 16.19 -38.04
N ALA A 237 -23.87 17.37 -38.53
CA ALA A 237 -24.60 18.36 -37.74
C ALA A 237 -26.03 17.93 -37.38
N ARG A 238 -26.67 17.05 -38.14
CA ARG A 238 -28.00 16.47 -37.80
C ARG A 238 -27.85 15.41 -36.71
N ARG A 239 -26.86 14.52 -36.83
CA ARG A 239 -26.56 13.46 -35.85
C ARG A 239 -26.19 14.04 -34.49
N TYR A 240 -25.41 15.13 -34.45
CA TYR A 240 -25.14 15.88 -33.22
C TYR A 240 -26.42 16.35 -32.52
N ARG A 241 -27.22 17.17 -33.24
CA ARG A 241 -28.46 17.79 -32.71
C ARG A 241 -29.53 16.77 -32.29
N ALA A 242 -29.48 15.54 -32.81
CA ALA A 242 -30.40 14.48 -32.40
C ALA A 242 -30.23 14.08 -30.92
N LYS A 243 -29.01 14.12 -30.38
CA LYS A 243 -28.64 13.56 -29.06
C LYS A 243 -28.00 14.57 -28.09
N GLU A 244 -27.62 15.76 -28.55
CA GLU A 244 -27.11 16.85 -27.71
C GLU A 244 -27.99 17.04 -26.45
N GLY A 245 -27.36 16.98 -25.27
CA GLY A 245 -28.02 17.13 -23.97
C GLY A 245 -28.93 15.97 -23.51
N LYS A 246 -29.04 14.87 -24.27
CA LYS A 246 -29.97 13.75 -23.98
C LYS A 246 -29.31 12.49 -23.44
N LEU A 247 -27.98 12.40 -23.48
CA LEU A 247 -27.23 11.23 -23.02
C LEU A 247 -27.13 11.16 -21.49
N PRO A 248 -27.02 9.96 -20.90
CA PRO A 248 -27.00 9.79 -19.45
C PRO A 248 -25.76 10.43 -18.81
N PRO A 249 -25.86 10.96 -17.57
CA PRO A 249 -24.68 11.37 -16.82
C PRO A 249 -23.81 10.15 -16.48
N ALA A 250 -22.54 10.39 -16.16
CA ALA A 250 -21.64 9.36 -15.67
C ALA A 250 -22.17 8.74 -14.37
N PRO A 251 -22.32 7.39 -14.27
CA PRO A 251 -22.75 6.73 -13.05
C PRO A 251 -21.88 7.13 -11.85
N ARG A 252 -22.50 7.71 -10.83
CA ARG A 252 -21.81 8.20 -9.64
C ARG A 252 -21.11 7.05 -8.91
N GLU A 253 -21.68 5.85 -9.03
CA GLU A 253 -21.23 4.59 -8.46
C GLU A 253 -19.88 4.14 -9.03
N ILE A 254 -19.52 4.58 -10.24
CA ILE A 254 -18.27 4.24 -10.94
C ILE A 254 -17.30 5.42 -10.88
N TYR A 255 -17.80 6.63 -11.13
CA TYR A 255 -16.98 7.78 -11.48
C TYR A 255 -16.98 8.91 -10.44
N GLY A 256 -17.72 8.78 -9.34
CA GLY A 256 -17.76 9.79 -8.28
C GLY A 256 -18.47 11.11 -8.68
N PRO A 257 -18.43 12.16 -7.84
CA PRO A 257 -17.43 12.40 -6.80
C PRO A 257 -17.57 11.46 -5.60
N PHE A 258 -16.45 10.85 -5.23
CA PHE A 258 -16.29 10.04 -4.02
C PHE A 258 -15.86 10.93 -2.85
N SER A 259 -16.38 10.61 -1.67
CA SER A 259 -16.09 11.30 -0.42
C SER A 259 -14.93 10.64 0.32
N GLU A 260 -14.06 11.47 0.89
CA GLU A 260 -13.08 11.04 1.89
C GLU A 260 -13.73 11.06 3.27
N VAL A 261 -13.45 10.02 4.05
CA VAL A 261 -13.85 9.86 5.46
C VAL A 261 -12.58 9.57 6.27
N PHE A 262 -12.62 9.75 7.59
CA PHE A 262 -11.54 9.21 8.41
C PHE A 262 -11.73 7.68 8.54
N GLY A 263 -10.68 6.93 8.23
CA GLY A 263 -10.79 5.50 7.92
C GLY A 263 -11.17 5.26 6.45
N PRO A 264 -12.00 4.24 6.14
CA PRO A 264 -12.50 3.24 7.08
C PRO A 264 -11.40 2.33 7.63
N PHE A 265 -11.66 1.72 8.78
CA PHE A 265 -10.87 0.64 9.35
C PHE A 265 -11.73 -0.62 9.39
N VAL A 266 -11.19 -1.73 8.87
CA VAL A 266 -11.84 -3.04 8.95
C VAL A 266 -11.02 -3.97 9.83
N GLU A 267 -11.66 -4.51 10.86
CA GLU A 267 -11.03 -5.29 11.91
C GLU A 267 -11.88 -6.51 12.26
N PHE A 268 -11.24 -7.65 12.50
CA PHE A 268 -11.92 -8.85 12.99
C PHE A 268 -12.25 -8.72 14.47
N THR A 269 -13.52 -8.91 14.84
CA THR A 269 -13.91 -9.11 16.24
C THR A 269 -13.74 -10.57 16.67
N ASP A 270 -13.87 -11.49 15.72
CA ASP A 270 -13.73 -12.94 15.86
C ASP A 270 -13.42 -13.57 14.50
N ARG A 271 -13.65 -14.88 14.33
CA ARG A 271 -13.30 -15.58 13.09
C ARG A 271 -14.22 -15.26 11.90
N GLU A 272 -15.49 -14.94 12.17
CA GLU A 272 -16.55 -14.84 11.17
C GLU A 272 -17.24 -13.46 11.17
N THR A 273 -16.74 -12.53 11.98
CA THR A 273 -17.32 -11.20 12.16
C THR A 273 -16.24 -10.11 12.07
N ILE A 274 -16.56 -9.05 11.34
CA ILE A 274 -15.77 -7.81 11.30
C ILE A 274 -16.54 -6.63 11.88
N ALA A 275 -15.81 -5.65 12.38
CA ALA A 275 -16.29 -4.28 12.57
C ALA A 275 -15.69 -3.40 11.46
N VAL A 276 -16.54 -2.60 10.81
CA VAL A 276 -16.15 -1.51 9.91
C VAL A 276 -16.42 -0.21 10.65
N THR A 277 -15.37 0.59 10.87
CA THR A 277 -15.45 1.89 11.55
C THR A 277 -14.97 3.02 10.65
N TRP A 278 -15.61 4.18 10.74
CA TRP A 278 -15.22 5.39 10.03
C TRP A 278 -15.80 6.63 10.72
N GLU A 279 -15.34 7.82 10.35
CA GLU A 279 -15.93 9.06 10.87
C GLU A 279 -16.26 10.08 9.76
N THR A 280 -17.37 10.79 9.95
CA THR A 280 -17.84 11.87 9.09
C THR A 280 -17.69 13.25 9.76
N PRO A 281 -17.52 14.33 8.96
CA PRO A 281 -17.40 15.69 9.47
C PRO A 281 -18.68 16.29 10.09
N TRP A 282 -19.83 15.62 9.98
CA TRP A 282 -21.10 16.04 10.59
C TRP A 282 -21.96 14.82 10.94
N PRO A 283 -22.89 14.94 11.92
CA PRO A 283 -23.83 13.87 12.25
C PRO A 283 -24.61 13.42 11.01
N SER A 284 -24.59 12.12 10.75
CA SER A 284 -25.22 11.50 9.59
C SER A 284 -25.63 10.08 9.91
N LYS A 285 -26.59 9.54 9.15
CA LYS A 285 -27.00 8.13 9.24
C LYS A 285 -26.09 7.32 8.30
N GLY A 286 -25.27 6.44 8.87
CA GLY A 286 -24.28 5.64 8.15
C GLY A 286 -24.85 4.31 7.66
N SER A 287 -24.45 3.90 6.46
CA SER A 287 -24.71 2.55 5.94
C SER A 287 -23.52 1.97 5.18
N LEU A 288 -23.45 0.64 5.17
CA LEU A 288 -22.45 -0.19 4.54
C LEU A 288 -23.14 -1.11 3.54
N THR A 289 -22.70 -1.07 2.29
CA THR A 289 -23.00 -2.10 1.30
C THR A 289 -21.76 -2.99 1.18
N ILE A 290 -21.89 -4.31 1.36
CA ILE A 290 -20.78 -5.27 1.25
C ILE A 290 -21.20 -6.52 0.45
N ARG A 291 -20.34 -7.01 -0.42
CA ARG A 291 -20.60 -8.14 -1.32
C ARG A 291 -19.35 -9.00 -1.53
N THR A 292 -19.54 -10.25 -1.92
CA THR A 292 -18.48 -11.10 -2.48
C THR A 292 -18.90 -11.56 -3.89
N GLN A 293 -17.99 -12.22 -4.62
CA GLN A 293 -18.17 -12.51 -6.05
C GLN A 293 -19.46 -13.29 -6.32
N GLY A 294 -20.29 -12.79 -7.25
CA GLY A 294 -21.58 -13.38 -7.62
C GLY A 294 -22.70 -13.31 -6.58
N ALA A 295 -22.42 -12.88 -5.34
CA ALA A 295 -23.42 -12.79 -4.28
C ALA A 295 -24.22 -11.47 -4.35
N ARG A 296 -25.48 -11.51 -3.90
CA ARG A 296 -26.27 -10.28 -3.65
C ARG A 296 -25.58 -9.44 -2.56
N PRO A 297 -25.52 -8.10 -2.69
CA PRO A 297 -24.97 -7.25 -1.65
C PRO A 297 -25.79 -7.34 -0.35
N LEU A 298 -25.08 -7.46 0.77
CA LEU A 298 -25.61 -7.22 2.10
C LEU A 298 -25.55 -5.71 2.36
N ILE A 299 -26.69 -5.14 2.77
CA ILE A 299 -26.79 -3.72 3.14
C ILE A 299 -27.12 -3.66 4.63
N LEU A 300 -26.32 -2.90 5.38
CA LEU A 300 -26.46 -2.66 6.81
C LEU A 300 -26.50 -1.16 7.05
N GLU A 301 -27.35 -0.70 7.97
CA GLU A 301 -27.56 0.73 8.26
C GLU A 301 -27.65 0.95 9.77
N GLU A 302 -27.05 2.02 10.27
CA GLU A 302 -27.15 2.42 11.68
C GLU A 302 -28.50 3.08 11.96
N ALA A 303 -29.07 2.85 13.15
CA ALA A 303 -30.36 3.45 13.52
C ALA A 303 -30.29 4.99 13.61
N ASP A 304 -29.26 5.51 14.29
CA ASP A 304 -29.16 6.92 14.69
C ASP A 304 -28.09 7.69 13.92
N THR A 305 -28.32 9.00 13.76
CA THR A 305 -27.32 9.91 13.21
C THR A 305 -26.14 10.12 14.17
N ARG A 306 -24.92 9.97 13.68
CA ARG A 306 -23.67 10.10 14.46
C ARG A 306 -22.52 10.60 13.58
N THR A 307 -21.41 11.00 14.20
CA THR A 307 -20.15 11.37 13.52
C THR A 307 -19.13 10.24 13.51
N SER A 308 -19.14 9.38 14.53
CA SER A 308 -18.32 8.17 14.61
C SER A 308 -19.21 6.95 14.39
N HIS A 309 -18.92 6.20 13.34
CA HIS A 309 -19.75 5.12 12.82
C HIS A 309 -19.11 3.76 13.09
N ARG A 310 -19.94 2.75 13.37
CA ARG A 310 -19.50 1.37 13.55
C ARG A 310 -20.58 0.38 13.15
N ILE A 311 -20.36 -0.32 12.05
CA ILE A 311 -21.20 -1.45 11.61
C ILE A 311 -20.46 -2.76 11.87
N VAL A 312 -21.17 -3.73 12.45
CA VAL A 312 -20.69 -5.10 12.66
C VAL A 312 -21.28 -5.98 11.56
N VAL A 313 -20.43 -6.74 10.86
CA VAL A 313 -20.82 -7.61 9.74
C VAL A 313 -20.54 -9.07 10.13
N PRO A 314 -21.56 -9.88 10.43
CA PRO A 314 -21.41 -11.31 10.69
C PRO A 314 -21.37 -12.13 9.39
N GLY A 315 -21.00 -13.41 9.48
CA GLY A 315 -21.04 -14.33 8.34
C GLY A 315 -19.93 -14.10 7.30
N ILE A 316 -18.82 -13.49 7.72
CA ILE A 316 -17.61 -13.38 6.91
C ILE A 316 -17.01 -14.77 6.73
N LYS A 317 -17.02 -15.24 5.48
CA LYS A 317 -16.38 -16.49 5.07
C LYS A 317 -14.86 -16.32 5.15
N PRO A 318 -14.10 -17.35 5.57
CA PRO A 318 -12.64 -17.31 5.52
C PRO A 318 -12.14 -17.26 4.06
N GLU A 319 -10.91 -16.76 3.87
CA GLU A 319 -10.17 -16.81 2.59
C GLU A 319 -10.95 -16.27 1.37
N THR A 320 -11.77 -15.24 1.62
CA THR A 320 -12.75 -14.69 0.67
C THR A 320 -12.51 -13.20 0.46
N LEU A 321 -12.44 -12.77 -0.81
CA LEU A 321 -12.42 -11.36 -1.17
C LEU A 321 -13.84 -10.78 -1.16
N TYR A 322 -13.98 -9.65 -0.49
CA TYR A 322 -15.19 -8.84 -0.47
C TYR A 322 -14.92 -7.46 -1.06
N ARG A 323 -15.97 -6.84 -1.57
CA ARG A 323 -16.01 -5.43 -1.92
C ARG A 323 -17.07 -4.70 -1.12
N TYR A 324 -16.79 -3.47 -0.72
CA TYR A 324 -17.70 -2.69 0.10
C TYR A 324 -17.66 -1.19 -0.19
N ARG A 325 -18.72 -0.50 0.20
CA ARG A 325 -18.87 0.96 0.07
C ARG A 325 -19.64 1.51 1.27
N LEU A 326 -19.25 2.71 1.69
CA LEU A 326 -19.93 3.47 2.74
C LEU A 326 -20.78 4.57 2.12
N HIS A 327 -21.98 4.76 2.68
CA HIS A 327 -22.88 5.85 2.38
C HIS A 327 -23.25 6.56 3.68
N CYS A 328 -23.35 7.89 3.67
CA CYS A 328 -23.77 8.66 4.84
C CYS A 328 -24.75 9.76 4.45
N ARG A 329 -25.95 9.71 5.03
CA ARG A 329 -27.07 10.62 4.73
C ARG A 329 -27.30 11.61 5.87
N ALA A 330 -27.48 12.88 5.54
CA ALA A 330 -27.86 13.93 6.48
C ALA A 330 -28.89 14.85 5.81
N ALA A 331 -29.88 15.32 6.58
CA ALA A 331 -30.92 16.21 6.05
C ALA A 331 -30.31 17.51 5.49
N GLY A 332 -30.76 17.92 4.30
CA GLY A 332 -30.27 19.13 3.63
C GLY A 332 -28.82 19.07 3.12
N ARG A 333 -28.16 17.90 3.13
CA ARG A 333 -26.79 17.72 2.61
C ARG A 333 -26.74 16.67 1.49
N PRO A 334 -25.83 16.80 0.52
CA PRO A 334 -25.52 15.72 -0.41
C PRO A 334 -25.08 14.45 0.35
N GLU A 335 -25.52 13.29 -0.10
CA GLU A 335 -25.05 12.00 0.44
C GLU A 335 -23.54 11.86 0.25
N LEU A 336 -22.80 11.58 1.32
CA LEU A 336 -21.40 11.17 1.24
C LEU A 336 -21.34 9.72 0.76
N MET A 337 -20.49 9.43 -0.22
CA MET A 337 -20.35 8.08 -0.78
C MET A 337 -18.88 7.81 -1.07
N THR A 338 -18.31 6.75 -0.50
CA THR A 338 -16.90 6.40 -0.75
C THR A 338 -16.71 5.74 -2.12
N ALA A 339 -15.46 5.57 -2.53
CA ALA A 339 -15.12 4.60 -3.57
C ALA A 339 -15.58 3.17 -3.16
N GLU A 340 -15.59 2.22 -4.11
CA GLU A 340 -15.67 0.81 -3.73
C GLU A 340 -14.28 0.39 -3.22
N TYR A 341 -14.24 -0.23 -2.04
CA TYR A 341 -13.03 -0.72 -1.38
C TYR A 341 -13.04 -2.24 -1.31
N GLU A 342 -11.86 -2.85 -1.20
CA GLU A 342 -11.73 -4.29 -1.04
C GLU A 342 -11.40 -4.67 0.41
N PHE A 343 -11.81 -5.88 0.80
CA PHE A 343 -11.54 -6.50 2.09
C PHE A 343 -11.24 -8.00 1.86
N ASP A 344 -10.04 -8.47 2.20
CA ASP A 344 -9.67 -9.88 2.06
C ASP A 344 -9.70 -10.58 3.43
N SER A 345 -10.60 -11.55 3.59
CA SER A 345 -10.75 -12.26 4.88
C SER A 345 -9.64 -13.27 5.18
N THR A 346 -8.73 -13.55 4.24
CA THR A 346 -7.52 -14.38 4.43
C THR A 346 -6.64 -13.88 5.58
N PHE A 347 -6.68 -12.57 5.86
CA PHE A 347 -5.85 -11.94 6.89
C PHE A 347 -6.47 -11.97 8.29
N ASN A 348 -7.38 -12.92 8.56
CA ASN A 348 -7.83 -13.19 9.92
C ASN A 348 -6.84 -14.11 10.66
N TYR A 349 -6.35 -13.65 11.80
CA TYR A 349 -5.42 -14.39 12.66
C TYR A 349 -6.05 -14.79 14.01
N ALA A 350 -7.36 -14.62 14.17
CA ALA A 350 -8.08 -15.10 15.35
C ALA A 350 -8.09 -16.65 15.42
N PRO A 351 -7.98 -17.24 16.63
CA PRO A 351 -8.14 -18.68 16.81
C PRO A 351 -9.56 -19.15 16.45
N HIS A 352 -9.74 -20.46 16.21
CA HIS A 352 -11.06 -21.04 15.95
C HIS A 352 -11.99 -20.86 17.16
N PRO A 353 -13.25 -20.41 16.99
CA PRO A 353 -14.12 -20.06 18.12
C PRO A 353 -14.72 -21.27 18.85
N GLU A 354 -14.96 -22.39 18.17
CA GLU A 354 -15.66 -23.55 18.76
C GLU A 354 -15.02 -24.92 18.43
N PRO A 355 -15.27 -25.96 19.27
CA PRO A 355 -16.01 -25.91 20.54
C PRO A 355 -15.09 -26.20 21.75
N ILE A 356 -15.04 -25.26 22.72
CA ILE A 356 -14.52 -25.55 24.08
C ILE A 356 -15.63 -26.24 24.89
N ALA A 357 -16.11 -27.38 24.37
CA ALA A 357 -17.43 -27.94 24.68
C ALA A 357 -17.60 -28.42 26.12
N ARG A 358 -16.51 -28.83 26.79
CA ARG A 358 -16.58 -29.46 28.11
C ARG A 358 -15.37 -29.06 28.96
N ASN A 359 -15.60 -28.79 30.24
CA ASN A 359 -14.51 -28.81 31.22
C ASN A 359 -14.12 -30.28 31.46
N PRO A 360 -12.90 -30.72 31.11
CA PRO A 360 -12.53 -32.12 31.24
C PRO A 360 -12.23 -32.50 32.70
N PHE A 361 -12.05 -31.52 33.57
CA PHE A 361 -11.77 -31.71 34.99
C PHE A 361 -13.05 -31.69 35.82
N LYS A 362 -13.21 -32.68 36.69
CA LYS A 362 -14.30 -32.71 37.68
C LYS A 362 -14.11 -31.55 38.69
N PRO A 363 -15.17 -30.84 39.08
CA PRO A 363 -15.08 -29.81 40.11
C PRO A 363 -14.51 -30.36 41.43
N ASP A 364 -13.56 -29.63 42.00
CA ASP A 364 -12.88 -29.91 43.26
C ASP A 364 -12.49 -28.60 43.97
N GLU A 365 -11.83 -28.71 45.12
CA GLU A 365 -11.39 -27.55 45.91
C GLU A 365 -10.40 -26.61 45.21
N TRP A 366 -9.73 -27.07 44.14
CA TRP A 366 -8.72 -26.33 43.38
C TRP A 366 -9.28 -25.65 42.13
N SER A 367 -10.47 -26.08 41.68
CA SER A 367 -11.08 -25.66 40.41
C SER A 367 -11.31 -24.15 40.30
N ALA A 368 -11.71 -23.48 41.38
CA ALA A 368 -11.81 -22.02 41.41
C ALA A 368 -10.42 -21.35 41.35
N GLY A 369 -9.44 -21.90 42.07
CA GLY A 369 -8.07 -21.40 42.12
C GLY A 369 -7.40 -21.35 40.75
N TYR A 370 -7.53 -22.40 39.92
CA TYR A 370 -6.97 -22.40 38.55
C TYR A 370 -7.60 -21.31 37.68
N ARG A 371 -8.93 -21.16 37.70
CA ARG A 371 -9.64 -20.16 36.88
C ARG A 371 -9.23 -18.74 37.24
N ASP A 372 -9.19 -18.43 38.54
CA ASP A 372 -8.92 -17.07 38.99
C ASP A 372 -7.41 -16.74 38.92
N THR A 373 -6.53 -17.74 39.07
CA THR A 373 -5.09 -17.58 38.77
C THR A 373 -4.87 -17.30 37.28
N ALA A 374 -5.52 -18.03 36.38
CA ALA A 374 -5.42 -17.81 34.94
C ALA A 374 -5.88 -16.39 34.54
N ARG A 375 -6.98 -15.88 35.12
CA ARG A 375 -7.43 -14.48 34.93
C ARG A 375 -6.36 -13.48 35.34
N ARG A 376 -5.83 -13.59 36.56
CA ARG A 376 -4.78 -12.70 37.07
C ARG A 376 -3.53 -12.72 36.21
N ILE A 377 -3.14 -13.86 35.64
CA ILE A 377 -2.02 -13.97 34.70
C ILE A 377 -2.31 -13.20 33.41
N ILE A 378 -3.50 -13.36 32.83
CA ILE A 378 -3.94 -12.66 31.60
C ILE A 378 -4.01 -11.15 31.83
N GLU A 379 -4.59 -10.71 32.94
CA GLU A 379 -4.65 -9.31 33.36
C GLU A 379 -3.24 -8.71 33.54
N SER A 380 -2.33 -9.44 34.20
CA SER A 380 -0.94 -8.99 34.43
C SER A 380 -0.09 -8.94 33.15
N ALA A 381 -0.43 -9.72 32.12
CA ALA A 381 0.32 -9.80 30.87
C ALA A 381 0.00 -8.67 29.88
N GLY A 382 -1.11 -7.94 30.07
CA GLY A 382 -1.53 -6.84 29.18
C GLY A 382 -1.87 -7.23 27.74
N SER A 383 -1.83 -8.52 27.39
CA SER A 383 -2.11 -9.07 26.06
C SER A 383 -2.80 -10.41 26.18
N SER A 384 -3.77 -10.69 25.32
CA SER A 384 -4.40 -12.01 25.18
C SER A 384 -3.79 -12.87 24.07
N LYS A 385 -2.80 -12.35 23.32
CA LYS A 385 -2.12 -13.02 22.20
C LYS A 385 -0.62 -13.17 22.45
N GLY A 386 -0.02 -14.14 21.77
CA GLY A 386 1.36 -14.61 22.00
C GLY A 386 1.43 -16.07 22.46
N TYR A 387 2.57 -16.45 23.03
CA TYR A 387 2.84 -17.78 23.60
C TYR A 387 2.88 -17.74 25.13
N CYS A 388 2.30 -18.76 25.76
CA CYS A 388 2.42 -18.99 27.19
C CYS A 388 3.04 -20.38 27.45
N LEU A 389 4.13 -20.43 28.21
CA LEU A 389 4.81 -21.64 28.65
C LEU A 389 4.33 -22.02 30.07
N VAL A 390 3.72 -23.19 30.21
CA VAL A 390 3.28 -23.75 31.50
C VAL A 390 4.26 -24.84 31.90
N LEU A 391 5.09 -24.56 32.90
CA LEU A 391 6.03 -25.50 33.51
C LEU A 391 5.31 -26.44 34.48
N ASP A 392 5.84 -27.65 34.63
CA ASP A 392 5.36 -28.69 35.56
C ASP A 392 3.82 -28.82 35.53
N SER A 393 3.29 -28.91 34.31
CA SER A 393 1.90 -28.63 33.95
C SER A 393 0.87 -29.65 34.46
N GLY A 394 1.33 -30.76 35.02
CA GLY A 394 0.49 -31.78 35.66
C GLY A 394 -0.59 -32.32 34.73
N GLU A 395 -1.84 -32.33 35.19
CA GLU A 395 -3.00 -32.75 34.40
C GLU A 395 -3.45 -31.70 33.36
N GLY A 396 -2.72 -30.59 33.17
CA GLY A 396 -3.04 -29.55 32.18
C GLY A 396 -4.13 -28.56 32.61
N ARG A 397 -4.42 -28.45 33.92
CA ARG A 397 -5.54 -27.66 34.44
C ARG A 397 -5.34 -26.17 34.25
N LEU A 398 -4.17 -25.63 34.61
CA LEU A 398 -3.84 -24.23 34.36
C LEU A 398 -3.82 -23.94 32.85
N ALA A 399 -3.27 -24.85 32.04
CA ALA A 399 -3.20 -24.71 30.58
C ALA A 399 -4.59 -24.63 29.93
N TYR A 400 -5.55 -25.45 30.34
CA TYR A 400 -6.96 -25.38 29.92
C TYR A 400 -7.58 -24.01 30.24
N HIS A 401 -7.41 -23.51 31.48
CA HIS A 401 -8.00 -22.23 31.88
C HIS A 401 -7.35 -21.04 31.15
N LEU A 402 -6.03 -21.06 30.94
CA LEU A 402 -5.33 -20.04 30.15
C LEU A 402 -5.79 -20.04 28.68
N ALA A 403 -5.87 -21.22 28.05
CA ALA A 403 -6.34 -21.35 26.66
C ALA A 403 -7.80 -20.91 26.48
N LYS A 404 -8.66 -21.19 27.47
CA LYS A 404 -10.09 -20.83 27.45
C LYS A 404 -10.35 -19.33 27.66
N LEU A 405 -9.48 -18.64 28.39
CA LEU A 405 -9.68 -17.22 28.77
C LEU A 405 -8.83 -16.25 27.93
N SER A 406 -7.96 -16.75 27.04
CA SER A 406 -7.09 -15.95 26.18
C SER A 406 -7.10 -16.45 24.74
N GLN A 407 -6.38 -15.77 23.86
CA GLN A 407 -6.05 -16.21 22.49
C GLN A 407 -4.62 -16.78 22.39
N TRP A 408 -3.95 -17.06 23.52
CA TRP A 408 -2.59 -17.60 23.54
C TRP A 408 -2.48 -19.00 22.93
N ARG A 409 -1.31 -19.27 22.34
CA ARG A 409 -0.83 -20.64 22.13
C ARG A 409 -0.13 -21.09 23.42
N ILE A 410 -0.63 -22.16 24.02
CA ILE A 410 -0.08 -22.68 25.27
C ILE A 410 0.88 -23.84 24.96
N VAL A 411 2.11 -23.75 25.48
CA VAL A 411 3.08 -24.85 25.49
C VAL A 411 3.18 -25.35 26.92
N ALA A 412 2.71 -26.56 27.17
CA ALA A 412 2.71 -27.19 28.48
C ALA A 412 3.83 -28.23 28.57
N ILE A 413 4.62 -28.19 29.64
CA ILE A 413 5.75 -29.10 29.89
C ILE A 413 5.37 -30.00 31.07
N GLU A 414 5.54 -31.30 30.91
CA GLU A 414 5.40 -32.26 32.01
C GLU A 414 6.38 -33.43 31.82
N LYS A 415 7.02 -33.87 32.90
CA LYS A 415 8.05 -34.92 32.88
C LYS A 415 7.46 -36.30 33.12
N ASP A 416 6.43 -36.39 33.97
CA ASP A 416 5.74 -37.64 34.27
C ASP A 416 4.91 -38.11 33.05
N PRO A 417 5.21 -39.28 32.46
CA PRO A 417 4.50 -39.77 31.27
C PRO A 417 3.00 -40.00 31.51
N GLU A 418 2.59 -40.33 32.73
CA GLU A 418 1.18 -40.56 33.07
C GLU A 418 0.43 -39.24 33.22
N LEU A 419 1.06 -38.20 33.77
CA LEU A 419 0.50 -36.84 33.77
C LEU A 419 0.42 -36.25 32.36
N VAL A 420 1.45 -36.45 31.52
CA VAL A 420 1.41 -36.11 30.09
C VAL A 420 0.23 -36.79 29.40
N ARG A 421 0.02 -38.10 29.62
CA ARG A 421 -1.09 -38.86 29.02
C ARG A 421 -2.45 -38.33 29.47
N LYS A 422 -2.63 -38.07 30.77
CA LYS A 422 -3.86 -37.47 31.33
C LYS A 422 -4.13 -36.07 30.78
N SER A 423 -3.10 -35.23 30.73
CA SER A 423 -3.17 -33.84 30.24
C SER A 423 -3.59 -33.79 28.77
N ARG A 424 -2.96 -34.61 27.91
CA ARG A 424 -3.32 -34.75 26.50
C ARG A 424 -4.78 -35.20 26.34
N ALA A 425 -5.20 -36.28 27.02
CA ALA A 425 -6.57 -36.78 26.93
C ALA A 425 -7.62 -35.75 27.43
N ALA A 426 -7.32 -35.04 28.52
CA ALA A 426 -8.20 -34.00 29.05
C ALA A 426 -8.35 -32.84 28.05
N LEU A 427 -7.23 -32.30 27.54
CA LEU A 427 -7.22 -31.18 26.60
C LEU A 427 -7.80 -31.54 25.23
N ASP A 428 -7.64 -32.78 24.78
CA ASP A 428 -8.24 -33.32 23.56
C ASP A 428 -9.76 -33.41 23.69
N SER A 429 -10.27 -33.96 24.80
CA SER A 429 -11.72 -33.99 25.09
C SER A 429 -12.35 -32.60 25.28
N ALA A 430 -11.54 -31.54 25.40
CA ALA A 430 -11.94 -30.14 25.45
C ALA A 430 -11.76 -29.39 24.11
N GLY A 431 -11.30 -30.06 23.04
CA GLY A 431 -11.05 -29.47 21.71
C GLY A 431 -9.78 -28.60 21.61
N LEU A 432 -8.92 -28.62 22.64
CA LEU A 432 -7.78 -27.70 22.79
C LEU A 432 -6.43 -28.31 22.42
N TYR A 433 -6.27 -29.63 22.51
CA TYR A 433 -5.00 -30.28 22.22
C TYR A 433 -4.65 -30.17 20.73
N GLY A 434 -3.40 -29.82 20.40
CA GLY A 434 -2.93 -29.60 19.03
C GLY A 434 -3.43 -28.30 18.36
N SER A 435 -4.58 -27.76 18.76
CA SER A 435 -5.17 -26.52 18.21
C SER A 435 -4.77 -25.27 18.99
N ARG A 436 -4.76 -25.35 20.32
CA ARG A 436 -4.50 -24.23 21.25
C ARG A 436 -3.45 -24.56 22.32
N VAL A 437 -3.31 -25.85 22.68
CA VAL A 437 -2.39 -26.34 23.70
C VAL A 437 -1.57 -27.51 23.15
N SER A 438 -0.25 -27.42 23.28
CA SER A 438 0.68 -28.54 23.04
C SER A 438 1.26 -29.01 24.36
N VAL A 439 1.34 -30.33 24.58
CA VAL A 439 1.90 -30.94 25.80
C VAL A 439 3.15 -31.72 25.43
N HIS A 440 4.31 -31.25 25.90
CA HIS A 440 5.62 -31.83 25.60
C HIS A 440 6.18 -32.56 26.82
N GLN A 441 6.72 -33.76 26.58
CA GLN A 441 7.53 -34.49 27.54
C GLN A 441 9.01 -34.30 27.18
N PRO A 442 9.79 -33.54 27.96
CA PRO A 442 11.20 -33.31 27.65
C PRO A 442 12.05 -34.52 28.07
N GLY A 443 12.93 -34.98 27.17
CA GLY A 443 13.96 -35.98 27.48
C GLY A 443 15.27 -35.41 28.04
N GLY A 444 15.31 -34.11 28.32
CA GLY A 444 16.52 -33.37 28.70
C GLY A 444 16.23 -31.87 28.86
N SER A 445 17.15 -31.03 28.40
CA SER A 445 16.99 -29.56 28.38
C SER A 445 15.81 -29.12 27.50
N LEU A 446 15.24 -27.94 27.80
CA LEU A 446 14.10 -27.40 27.06
C LEU A 446 14.52 -27.04 25.61
N PRO A 447 13.89 -27.62 24.56
CA PRO A 447 14.37 -27.54 23.18
C PRO A 447 13.98 -26.24 22.45
N PHE A 448 13.48 -25.24 23.17
CA PHE A 448 12.97 -24.01 22.57
C PHE A 448 14.06 -22.96 22.40
N GLY A 449 13.95 -22.17 21.33
CA GLY A 449 14.75 -20.95 21.13
C GLY A 449 14.50 -19.90 22.22
N PRO A 450 15.37 -18.89 22.36
CA PRO A 450 15.19 -17.82 23.33
C PRO A 450 13.94 -16.98 23.04
N TYR A 451 13.55 -16.14 24.00
CA TYR A 451 12.58 -15.04 23.85
C TYR A 451 11.14 -15.37 23.41
N PHE A 452 10.81 -16.64 23.10
CA PHE A 452 9.53 -16.96 22.46
C PHE A 452 8.29 -16.74 23.34
N ALA A 453 8.43 -16.87 24.68
CA ALA A 453 7.29 -16.92 25.59
C ALA A 453 6.93 -15.55 26.16
N ASN A 454 5.75 -15.02 25.82
CA ASN A 454 5.18 -13.82 26.43
C ASN A 454 4.87 -14.02 27.92
N VAL A 455 4.51 -15.23 28.30
CA VAL A 455 4.20 -15.61 29.68
C VAL A 455 4.88 -16.92 30.02
N ILE A 456 5.51 -17.01 31.18
CA ILE A 456 5.97 -18.27 31.78
C ILE A 456 5.33 -18.42 33.17
N CYS A 457 4.67 -19.53 33.43
CA CYS A 457 4.08 -19.87 34.73
C CYS A 457 4.29 -21.35 35.06
N SER A 458 3.90 -21.79 36.26
CA SER A 458 3.98 -23.21 36.67
C SER A 458 2.68 -23.66 37.33
N ASP A 459 2.13 -24.81 36.89
CA ASP A 459 0.91 -25.40 37.47
C ASP A 459 1.23 -26.04 38.84
N SER A 460 2.19 -26.97 38.88
CA SER A 460 2.54 -27.68 40.11
C SER A 460 3.10 -26.77 41.21
N MET A 461 3.71 -25.63 40.87
CA MET A 461 4.16 -24.64 41.85
C MET A 461 2.99 -24.10 42.70
N LEU A 462 1.80 -23.89 42.11
CA LEU A 462 0.61 -23.39 42.80
C LEU A 462 0.21 -24.28 43.99
N ARG A 463 0.47 -25.59 43.88
CA ARG A 463 0.13 -26.63 44.87
C ARG A 463 1.31 -27.15 45.71
N THR A 464 2.55 -26.82 45.36
CA THR A 464 3.75 -27.37 46.05
C THR A 464 4.67 -26.29 46.64
N GLY A 465 4.59 -25.05 46.15
CA GLY A 465 5.53 -23.99 46.49
C GLY A 465 6.98 -24.24 46.03
N ARG A 466 7.23 -25.23 45.16
CA ARG A 466 8.58 -25.52 44.66
C ARG A 466 8.89 -24.65 43.46
N LEU A 467 10.00 -23.91 43.52
CA LEU A 467 10.52 -23.16 42.37
C LEU A 467 10.99 -24.12 41.27
N PRO A 468 10.78 -23.79 39.98
CA PRO A 468 11.37 -24.54 38.88
C PRO A 468 12.90 -24.58 38.95
N ALA A 469 13.49 -25.70 38.53
CA ALA A 469 14.94 -25.85 38.40
C ALA A 469 15.48 -25.07 37.17
N GLU A 470 16.81 -24.87 37.12
CA GLU A 470 17.52 -24.24 36.00
C GLU A 470 17.02 -22.81 35.64
N PRO A 471 17.12 -21.83 36.58
CA PRO A 471 16.59 -20.48 36.39
C PRO A 471 16.96 -19.81 35.06
N ALA A 472 18.24 -19.87 34.67
CA ALA A 472 18.71 -19.27 33.40
C ALA A 472 18.10 -19.94 32.15
N ASN A 473 17.92 -21.27 32.15
CA ASN A 473 17.31 -22.00 31.03
C ASN A 473 15.82 -21.67 30.85
N ILE A 474 15.15 -21.19 31.90
CA ILE A 474 13.77 -20.71 31.83
C ILE A 474 13.75 -19.23 31.43
N TYR A 475 14.59 -18.40 32.05
CA TYR A 475 14.59 -16.96 31.82
C TYR A 475 15.01 -16.57 30.40
N ARG A 476 15.93 -17.33 29.76
CA ARG A 476 16.27 -17.13 28.33
C ARG A 476 15.04 -17.24 27.41
N LEU A 477 14.03 -18.05 27.76
CA LEU A 477 12.81 -18.24 26.98
C LEU A 477 11.81 -17.09 27.10
N LEU A 478 11.94 -16.28 28.16
CA LEU A 478 11.03 -15.19 28.46
C LEU A 478 11.24 -14.04 27.49
N ARG A 479 10.17 -13.60 26.83
CA ARG A 479 10.21 -12.47 25.89
C ARG A 479 10.72 -11.18 26.57
N PRO A 480 11.72 -10.48 26.02
CA PRO A 480 12.08 -9.14 26.46
C PRO A 480 10.93 -8.14 26.24
N CYS A 481 11.09 -6.89 26.69
CA CYS A 481 10.14 -5.80 26.45
C CYS A 481 8.70 -6.11 26.93
N GLY A 482 8.55 -6.69 28.12
CA GLY A 482 7.26 -6.92 28.79
C GLY A 482 6.78 -8.37 28.91
N GLY A 483 7.58 -9.38 28.57
CA GLY A 483 7.21 -10.77 28.88
C GLY A 483 7.21 -11.02 30.39
N ILE A 484 6.22 -11.76 30.91
CA ILE A 484 6.05 -11.97 32.36
C ILE A 484 6.35 -13.39 32.85
N LEU A 485 7.03 -13.48 33.99
CA LEU A 485 7.06 -14.67 34.84
C LEU A 485 5.96 -14.53 35.89
N ALA A 486 5.06 -15.52 35.97
CA ALA A 486 3.93 -15.53 36.90
C ALA A 486 3.96 -16.78 37.78
N PHE A 487 4.50 -16.63 38.99
CA PHE A 487 4.82 -17.71 39.92
C PHE A 487 4.07 -17.52 41.24
N GLY A 488 3.44 -18.57 41.77
CA GLY A 488 2.50 -18.42 42.88
C GLY A 488 2.29 -19.69 43.69
N ARG A 489 1.56 -19.55 44.79
CA ARG A 489 1.12 -20.65 45.67
C ARG A 489 -0.22 -20.30 46.31
N TRP A 490 -1.11 -21.27 46.42
CA TRP A 490 -2.36 -21.10 47.18
C TRP A 490 -2.18 -21.41 48.67
N ALA A 491 -2.89 -20.68 49.53
CA ALA A 491 -2.75 -20.79 51.00
C ALA A 491 -3.06 -22.20 51.55
N LYS A 492 -3.95 -22.96 50.90
CA LYS A 492 -4.31 -24.35 51.27
C LYS A 492 -3.32 -25.41 50.79
N ALA A 493 -2.37 -25.05 49.93
CA ALA A 493 -1.42 -26.00 49.32
C ALA A 493 -0.41 -26.54 50.36
N ALA A 494 0.13 -27.74 50.15
CA ALA A 494 1.17 -28.30 51.02
C ALA A 494 2.56 -27.73 50.66
N GLY A 495 3.39 -27.39 51.66
CA GLY A 495 4.77 -26.93 51.48
C GLY A 495 5.17 -25.71 52.32
N LYS A 496 6.43 -25.26 52.21
CA LYS A 496 6.92 -24.01 52.84
C LYS A 496 6.46 -22.77 52.05
N PRO A 497 6.08 -21.65 52.70
CA PRO A 497 5.74 -20.42 52.00
C PRO A 497 6.93 -19.95 51.18
N ILE A 498 6.70 -19.51 49.95
CA ILE A 498 7.76 -18.90 49.15
C ILE A 498 7.93 -17.47 49.64
N LEU A 499 9.10 -17.18 50.19
CA LEU A 499 9.46 -15.82 50.57
C LEU A 499 9.76 -15.02 49.30
N ARG A 500 9.34 -13.76 49.28
CA ARG A 500 9.65 -12.82 48.18
C ARG A 500 11.14 -12.85 47.82
N GLN A 501 12.01 -12.85 48.84
CA GLN A 501 13.46 -12.92 48.71
C GLN A 501 13.98 -14.19 48.00
N GLU A 502 13.30 -15.33 48.11
CA GLU A 502 13.67 -16.57 47.39
C GLU A 502 13.41 -16.42 45.89
N LEU A 503 12.30 -15.80 45.49
CA LEU A 503 11.99 -15.45 44.10
C LEU A 503 12.95 -14.40 43.53
N GLU A 504 13.25 -13.36 44.30
CA GLU A 504 14.21 -12.32 43.90
C GLU A 504 15.63 -12.90 43.72
N THR A 505 16.02 -13.87 44.56
CA THR A 505 17.28 -14.62 44.44
C THR A 505 17.27 -15.55 43.23
N TRP A 506 16.18 -16.29 43.01
CA TRP A 506 16.00 -17.16 41.84
C TRP A 506 16.11 -16.35 40.53
N LEU A 507 15.50 -15.17 40.46
CA LEU A 507 15.57 -14.27 39.31
C LEU A 507 16.98 -13.72 39.08
N LYS A 508 17.71 -13.32 40.12
CA LYS A 508 19.12 -12.90 40.00
C LYS A 508 19.99 -14.04 39.45
N ASN A 509 19.81 -15.25 39.97
CA ASN A 509 20.46 -16.46 39.46
C ASN A 509 20.02 -16.83 38.02
N ALA A 510 18.92 -16.24 37.52
CA ALA A 510 18.44 -16.40 36.15
C ALA A 510 19.01 -15.37 35.17
N GLY A 511 19.74 -14.36 35.65
CA GLY A 511 20.16 -13.18 34.87
C GLY A 511 19.10 -12.07 34.78
N GLY A 512 18.08 -12.10 35.64
CA GLY A 512 17.08 -11.03 35.76
C GLY A 512 17.46 -9.97 36.83
N ASP A 513 16.73 -8.86 36.84
CA ASP A 513 16.96 -7.72 37.75
C ASP A 513 16.55 -7.99 39.22
N GLY A 514 15.93 -9.15 39.47
CA GLY A 514 15.45 -9.54 40.79
C GLY A 514 14.23 -8.76 41.27
N ARG A 515 13.47 -8.08 40.40
CA ARG A 515 12.26 -7.35 40.79
C ARG A 515 11.00 -8.20 40.64
N VAL A 516 10.17 -8.24 41.69
CA VAL A 516 8.84 -8.86 41.68
C VAL A 516 7.78 -7.95 42.31
N ALA A 517 6.54 -8.06 41.85
CA ALA A 517 5.35 -7.49 42.45
C ALA A 517 4.30 -8.60 42.69
N GLY A 518 3.51 -8.54 43.77
CA GLY A 518 2.55 -9.60 44.07
C GLY A 518 1.94 -9.53 45.47
N ASP A 519 0.96 -10.40 45.72
CA ASP A 519 0.15 -10.49 46.95
C ASP A 519 0.48 -11.74 47.79
N GLY A 520 1.62 -12.39 47.53
CA GLY A 520 1.99 -13.68 48.15
C GLY A 520 1.26 -14.90 47.57
N LYS A 521 0.12 -14.72 46.88
CA LYS A 521 -0.58 -15.80 46.15
C LYS A 521 -0.06 -15.94 44.72
N LEU A 522 0.23 -14.82 44.07
CA LEU A 522 0.88 -14.75 42.77
C LEU A 522 1.88 -13.58 42.75
N TRP A 523 3.09 -13.87 42.28
CA TRP A 523 4.17 -12.94 42.04
C TRP A 523 4.42 -12.82 40.54
N ILE A 524 4.60 -11.59 40.08
CA ILE A 524 4.85 -11.20 38.70
C ILE A 524 6.23 -10.55 38.62
N HIS A 525 7.05 -11.02 37.69
CA HIS A 525 8.24 -10.30 37.19
C HIS A 525 8.02 -9.99 35.72
N ALA A 526 8.30 -8.76 35.28
CA ALA A 526 8.21 -8.35 33.88
C ALA A 526 9.63 -8.07 33.34
N ARG A 527 10.00 -8.73 32.24
CA ARG A 527 11.32 -8.59 31.63
C ARG A 527 11.44 -7.26 30.87
N THR A 528 12.51 -6.53 31.15
CA THR A 528 12.86 -5.27 30.43
C THR A 528 13.32 -5.54 29.00
N SER A 529 13.69 -4.49 28.26
CA SER A 529 14.48 -4.62 27.03
C SER A 529 15.83 -5.30 27.28
N LEU A 530 16.44 -5.82 26.20
CA LEU A 530 17.80 -6.35 26.23
C LEU A 530 18.81 -5.20 26.33
N PRO A 531 19.83 -5.27 27.21
CA PRO A 531 20.91 -4.29 27.23
C PRO A 531 21.60 -4.19 25.86
N GLY A 532 21.80 -2.95 25.40
CA GLY A 532 22.41 -2.64 24.10
C GLY A 532 21.50 -2.80 22.87
N ALA A 533 20.24 -3.21 23.03
CA ALA A 533 19.28 -3.25 21.92
C ALA A 533 18.77 -1.85 21.56
N GLY A 534 18.67 -1.55 20.26
CA GLY A 534 18.11 -0.31 19.72
C GLY A 534 16.75 -0.53 19.06
N ASP A 535 15.95 0.53 18.86
CA ASP A 535 14.67 0.49 18.15
C ASP A 535 14.78 1.13 16.75
N TRP A 536 13.92 0.72 15.82
CA TRP A 536 13.90 1.23 14.44
C TRP A 536 12.56 1.93 14.19
N THR A 537 12.44 3.16 14.69
CA THR A 537 11.16 3.87 14.82
C THR A 537 10.71 4.56 13.53
N HIS A 538 11.62 4.85 12.60
CA HIS A 538 11.43 5.66 11.40
C HIS A 538 11.92 4.96 10.12
N GLN A 539 11.66 5.58 8.95
CA GLN A 539 12.02 5.05 7.62
C GLN A 539 13.50 4.67 7.48
N TYR A 540 14.40 5.43 8.11
CA TYR A 540 15.86 5.25 8.06
C TYR A 540 16.43 5.14 9.48
N GLY A 541 15.82 4.30 10.32
CA GLY A 541 16.27 4.03 11.69
C GLY A 541 15.60 4.94 12.69
N LEU A 542 16.30 6.01 13.06
CA LEU A 542 15.85 7.05 13.98
C LEU A 542 15.48 8.32 13.17
N PRO A 543 14.90 9.37 13.78
CA PRO A 543 14.55 10.57 13.02
C PRO A 543 15.77 11.41 12.59
N ASP A 544 16.98 11.00 12.98
CA ASP A 544 18.27 11.51 12.48
C ASP A 544 18.55 11.10 11.01
N ASN A 545 17.74 10.20 10.45
CA ASN A 545 17.91 9.59 9.13
C ASN A 545 19.33 9.01 8.91
N SER A 546 20.00 8.50 9.94
CA SER A 546 21.34 7.90 9.80
C SER A 546 21.33 6.55 9.08
N ALA A 547 20.15 5.93 8.89
CA ALA A 547 19.98 4.53 8.48
C ALA A 547 20.72 3.53 9.38
N CYS A 548 21.02 3.95 10.61
CA CYS A 548 21.53 3.14 11.71
C CYS A 548 20.61 3.31 12.92
N ASN A 549 20.49 2.29 13.76
CA ASN A 549 19.82 2.40 15.07
C ASN A 549 20.78 2.22 16.26
N TYR A 550 22.08 2.07 15.98
CA TYR A 550 23.15 1.87 16.95
C TYR A 550 22.95 0.65 17.88
N ASP A 551 22.17 -0.34 17.46
CA ASP A 551 22.01 -1.61 18.20
C ASP A 551 23.38 -2.31 18.32
N GLN A 552 23.74 -2.67 19.55
CA GLN A 552 25.04 -3.22 19.93
C GLN A 552 25.07 -4.76 19.91
N ARG A 553 23.93 -5.42 19.67
CA ARG A 553 23.78 -6.88 19.70
C ARG A 553 23.81 -7.48 18.30
N VAL A 554 23.14 -6.87 17.33
CA VAL A 554 22.98 -7.47 16.00
C VAL A 554 24.27 -7.39 15.18
N GLY A 555 24.97 -8.51 15.04
CA GLY A 555 26.19 -8.68 14.22
C GLY A 555 26.74 -10.11 14.32
N GLY A 556 27.96 -10.35 13.84
CA GLY A 556 28.64 -11.64 14.02
C GLY A 556 27.96 -12.81 13.31
N LYS A 557 27.56 -13.84 14.07
CA LYS A 557 26.88 -15.04 13.56
C LYS A 557 25.43 -15.03 14.01
N LEU A 558 24.49 -15.11 13.06
CA LEU A 558 23.05 -15.04 13.34
C LEU A 558 22.36 -16.39 13.09
N LYS A 559 21.41 -16.75 13.97
CA LYS A 559 20.52 -17.92 13.85
C LYS A 559 19.07 -17.48 13.67
N VAL A 560 18.26 -18.27 12.94
CA VAL A 560 16.82 -17.98 12.79
C VAL A 560 16.13 -18.09 14.15
N LEU A 561 15.44 -17.03 14.57
CA LEU A 561 14.62 -17.02 15.78
C LEU A 561 13.20 -17.50 15.49
N TRP A 562 12.58 -16.94 14.45
CA TRP A 562 11.26 -17.37 13.94
C TRP A 562 11.12 -17.03 12.46
N TRP A 563 10.18 -17.70 11.80
CA TRP A 563 9.74 -17.43 10.44
C TRP A 563 8.24 -17.66 10.29
N GLY A 564 7.58 -16.93 9.40
CA GLY A 564 6.16 -17.10 9.11
C GLY A 564 5.47 -15.85 8.58
N ARG A 565 4.27 -15.60 9.11
CA ARG A 565 3.31 -14.58 8.63
C ARG A 565 3.75 -13.15 9.04
N PRO A 566 3.36 -12.10 8.30
CA PRO A 566 2.63 -12.13 7.03
C PRO A 566 3.49 -12.72 5.89
N GLY A 567 2.82 -13.33 4.92
CA GLY A 567 3.40 -13.84 3.68
C GLY A 567 3.12 -12.91 2.48
N PRO A 568 3.53 -13.30 1.26
CA PRO A 568 3.62 -12.40 0.11
C PRO A 568 2.27 -11.86 -0.37
N ARG A 569 1.18 -12.61 -0.21
CA ARG A 569 -0.18 -12.21 -0.65
C ARG A 569 -0.62 -10.85 -0.10
N ALA A 570 -0.20 -10.52 1.13
CA ALA A 570 -0.57 -9.27 1.79
C ALA A 570 0.32 -8.09 1.39
N MET A 571 1.44 -8.33 0.71
CA MET A 571 2.44 -7.29 0.45
C MET A 571 2.15 -6.56 -0.85
N PRO A 572 2.45 -5.26 -0.93
CA PRO A 572 2.38 -4.54 -2.18
C PRO A 572 3.43 -5.09 -3.16
N ASP A 573 3.26 -4.82 -4.45
CA ASP A 573 4.36 -5.00 -5.39
C ASP A 573 5.59 -4.23 -4.91
N ARG A 574 6.77 -4.81 -5.14
CA ARG A 574 8.08 -4.30 -4.71
C ARG A 574 8.50 -3.01 -5.43
N GLY A 575 8.04 -2.79 -6.67
CA GLY A 575 8.53 -1.78 -7.60
C GLY A 575 8.31 -0.34 -7.14
N PRO A 576 7.16 0.00 -6.54
CA PRO A 576 6.90 1.32 -6.01
C PRO A 576 7.83 1.82 -4.90
N ARG A 577 8.83 1.05 -4.43
CA ARG A 577 9.75 1.44 -3.32
C ARG A 577 8.96 1.86 -2.07
N ASN A 578 8.26 0.89 -1.50
CA ASN A 578 7.35 1.04 -0.36
C ASN A 578 8.08 1.49 0.93
N PRO A 579 7.35 2.04 1.93
CA PRO A 579 7.86 2.33 3.27
C PRO A 579 8.56 1.12 3.91
N ALA A 580 9.58 1.40 4.71
CA ALA A 580 10.22 0.40 5.55
C ALA A 580 9.25 -0.11 6.65
N PRO A 581 9.41 -1.35 7.14
CA PRO A 581 8.88 -1.73 8.44
C PRO A 581 9.46 -0.83 9.55
N VAL A 582 8.75 -0.70 10.66
CA VAL A 582 9.23 -0.03 11.88
C VAL A 582 9.06 -0.94 13.08
N SER A 583 9.94 -0.84 14.07
CA SER A 583 9.93 -1.67 15.27
C SER A 583 10.29 -0.84 16.50
N ALA A 584 9.48 -0.95 17.54
CA ALA A 584 9.68 -0.27 18.82
C ALA A 584 9.24 -1.17 19.99
N ASN A 585 9.97 -1.15 21.11
CA ASN A 585 9.62 -1.85 22.35
C ASN A 585 9.21 -3.33 22.13
N GLY A 586 9.98 -4.03 21.28
CA GLY A 586 9.76 -5.45 20.95
C GLY A 586 8.56 -5.76 20.06
N ARG A 587 8.00 -4.76 19.36
CA ARG A 587 6.88 -4.93 18.42
C ARG A 587 7.32 -4.51 17.02
N LEU A 588 6.91 -5.28 16.02
CA LEU A 588 7.23 -5.06 14.61
C LEU A 588 5.96 -4.67 13.85
N PHE A 589 6.01 -3.60 13.07
CA PHE A 589 4.89 -3.08 12.29
C PHE A 589 5.21 -3.14 10.79
N VAL A 590 4.32 -3.78 10.03
CA VAL A 590 4.51 -4.04 8.59
C VAL A 590 3.33 -3.49 7.82
N GLN A 591 3.62 -2.64 6.82
CA GLN A 591 2.64 -2.11 5.88
C GLN A 591 2.53 -3.03 4.66
N GLY A 592 1.42 -3.75 4.56
CA GLY A 592 1.03 -4.49 3.36
C GLY A 592 0.25 -3.61 2.37
N MET A 593 -0.30 -4.25 1.33
CA MET A 593 -1.19 -3.61 0.37
C MET A 593 -2.50 -3.24 1.07
N ARG A 594 -2.64 -1.98 1.52
CA ARG A 594 -3.83 -1.45 2.21
C ARG A 594 -4.22 -2.21 3.49
N VAL A 595 -3.25 -2.92 4.09
CA VAL A 595 -3.38 -3.65 5.35
C VAL A 595 -2.17 -3.38 6.23
N LEU A 596 -2.40 -3.23 7.54
CA LEU A 596 -1.38 -2.94 8.53
C LEU A 596 -1.34 -4.09 9.55
N PHE A 597 -0.14 -4.60 9.83
CA PHE A 597 0.08 -5.67 10.80
C PHE A 597 0.90 -5.16 11.98
N GLY A 598 0.45 -5.46 13.20
CA GLY A 598 1.25 -5.38 14.42
C GLY A 598 1.64 -6.78 14.89
N LEU A 599 2.95 -7.01 15.03
CA LEU A 599 3.54 -8.29 15.41
C LEU A 599 4.36 -8.17 16.69
N ASP A 600 4.47 -9.29 17.38
CA ASP A 600 5.52 -9.53 18.36
C ASP A 600 6.86 -9.80 17.64
N ALA A 601 7.86 -8.92 17.84
CA ALA A 601 9.14 -9.03 17.15
C ALA A 601 9.96 -10.27 17.55
N TYR A 602 9.71 -10.86 18.73
CA TYR A 602 10.51 -11.97 19.26
C TYR A 602 9.94 -13.36 18.95
N ASN A 603 8.67 -13.47 18.53
CA ASN A 603 8.05 -14.77 18.22
C ASN A 603 7.13 -14.78 16.98
N GLY A 604 7.02 -13.65 16.26
CA GLY A 604 6.24 -13.56 15.02
C GLY A 604 4.72 -13.63 15.21
N THR A 605 4.20 -13.55 16.44
CA THR A 605 2.74 -13.56 16.66
C THR A 605 2.12 -12.28 16.13
N ILE A 606 1.16 -12.39 15.20
CA ILE A 606 0.35 -11.26 14.77
C ILE A 606 -0.62 -10.89 15.90
N LEU A 607 -0.32 -9.77 16.57
CA LEU A 607 -1.10 -9.21 17.67
C LEU A 607 -2.40 -8.60 17.13
N TRP A 608 -2.33 -7.94 15.98
CA TRP A 608 -3.49 -7.35 15.33
C TRP A 608 -3.21 -7.09 13.84
N SER A 609 -4.29 -6.99 13.07
CA SER A 609 -4.28 -6.72 11.64
C SER A 609 -5.46 -5.83 11.30
N LYS A 610 -5.22 -4.71 10.62
CA LYS A 610 -6.22 -3.69 10.32
C LYS A 610 -6.18 -3.38 8.83
N GLN A 611 -7.30 -3.56 8.13
CA GLN A 611 -7.38 -3.18 6.71
C GLN A 611 -7.83 -1.72 6.62
N ILE A 612 -7.07 -0.93 5.88
CA ILE A 612 -7.21 0.53 5.76
C ILE A 612 -7.12 0.83 4.26
N PRO A 613 -8.24 0.82 3.51
CA PRO A 613 -8.20 0.86 2.05
C PRO A 613 -7.61 2.17 1.51
N THR A 614 -7.60 3.24 2.30
CA THR A 614 -7.01 4.53 1.94
C THR A 614 -5.51 4.63 2.28
N MET A 615 -4.96 3.71 3.08
CA MET A 615 -3.54 3.72 3.46
C MET A 615 -2.64 3.21 2.33
N ARG A 616 -1.87 4.12 1.74
CA ARG A 616 -0.82 3.79 0.78
C ARG A 616 0.24 4.91 0.76
N ARG A 617 1.51 4.54 0.66
CA ARG A 617 2.59 5.44 0.24
C ARG A 617 3.67 4.66 -0.52
N ALA A 618 4.39 5.36 -1.39
CA ALA A 618 5.41 4.82 -2.28
C ALA A 618 6.52 5.85 -2.55
N ASN A 619 7.53 5.43 -3.32
CA ASN A 619 8.66 6.21 -3.81
C ASN A 619 9.42 6.94 -2.70
N MET A 620 9.82 6.21 -1.64
CA MET A 620 10.62 6.74 -0.53
C MET A 620 11.85 7.59 -0.96
N PRO A 621 12.55 7.31 -2.08
CA PRO A 621 13.63 8.17 -2.59
C PRO A 621 13.26 9.61 -2.97
N ARG A 622 11.96 9.94 -3.00
CA ARG A 622 11.41 11.26 -3.40
C ARG A 622 10.51 11.87 -2.34
N GLY A 623 10.26 11.19 -1.22
CA GLY A 623 9.30 11.60 -0.21
C GLY A 623 9.68 11.06 1.16
N SER A 624 8.70 10.55 1.91
CA SER A 624 8.88 10.02 3.27
C SER A 624 7.97 8.81 3.51
N SER A 625 8.22 8.08 4.60
CA SER A 625 7.23 7.15 5.15
C SER A 625 5.95 7.89 5.60
N ASN A 626 4.87 7.13 5.76
CA ASN A 626 3.63 7.55 6.40
C ASN A 626 3.38 6.87 7.76
N MET A 627 4.37 6.18 8.34
CA MET A 627 4.25 5.59 9.68
C MET A 627 5.51 5.77 10.52
N VAL A 628 5.31 5.90 11.84
CA VAL A 628 6.33 6.00 12.89
C VAL A 628 5.84 5.27 14.14
N ALA A 629 6.74 4.58 14.85
CA ALA A 629 6.43 3.86 16.08
C ALA A 629 7.10 4.52 17.31
N THR A 630 6.38 4.51 18.44
CA THR A 630 6.91 4.73 19.79
C THR A 630 6.68 3.47 20.64
N ASP A 631 7.17 3.45 21.89
CA ASP A 631 7.03 2.32 22.82
C ASP A 631 5.58 1.84 23.03
N ASP A 632 4.63 2.77 22.88
CA ASP A 632 3.22 2.68 23.22
C ASP A 632 2.27 2.83 22.02
N ILE A 633 2.65 3.57 20.97
CA ILE A 633 1.75 3.97 19.88
C ILE A 633 2.43 3.82 18.51
N LEU A 634 1.71 3.23 17.55
CA LEU A 634 2.03 3.34 16.12
C LEU A 634 1.19 4.45 15.50
N TYR A 635 1.83 5.46 14.93
CA TYR A 635 1.17 6.54 14.20
C TYR A 635 1.21 6.25 12.70
N VAL A 636 0.07 6.42 12.02
CA VAL A 636 -0.07 6.23 10.58
C VAL A 636 -0.84 7.38 9.96
N VAL A 637 -0.24 8.00 8.95
CA VAL A 637 -0.80 9.08 8.15
C VAL A 637 -1.52 8.54 6.91
N VAL A 638 -2.70 9.08 6.66
CA VAL A 638 -3.51 8.82 5.45
C VAL A 638 -4.19 10.14 5.02
N GLY A 639 -3.81 10.67 3.86
CA GLY A 639 -4.32 11.95 3.37
C GLY A 639 -4.09 13.10 4.36
N SER A 640 -5.15 13.80 4.75
CA SER A 640 -5.12 14.91 5.73
C SER A 640 -5.22 14.47 7.20
N GLN A 641 -5.19 13.16 7.47
CA GLN A 641 -5.45 12.58 8.80
C GLN A 641 -4.25 11.75 9.29
N CYS A 642 -4.06 11.73 10.61
CA CYS A 642 -3.14 10.84 11.32
C CYS A 642 -3.92 10.03 12.36
N ALA A 643 -3.76 8.71 12.34
CA ALA A 643 -4.30 7.77 13.32
C ALA A 643 -3.17 7.27 14.23
N GLY A 644 -3.34 7.37 15.54
CA GLY A 644 -2.47 6.72 16.53
C GLY A 644 -3.14 5.46 17.06
N PHE A 645 -2.52 4.31 16.84
CA PHE A 645 -2.99 3.00 17.30
C PHE A 645 -2.15 2.53 18.48
N ASP A 646 -2.81 1.99 19.50
CA ASP A 646 -2.17 1.25 20.59
C ASP A 646 -1.27 0.15 20.02
N ALA A 647 0.02 0.21 20.34
CA ALA A 647 1.04 -0.67 19.75
C ALA A 647 0.73 -2.16 20.01
N GLN A 648 0.16 -2.49 21.16
CA GLN A 648 -0.08 -3.87 21.62
C GLN A 648 -1.38 -4.48 21.05
N THR A 649 -2.42 -3.68 20.88
CA THR A 649 -3.80 -4.14 20.60
C THR A 649 -4.35 -3.65 19.26
N GLY A 650 -3.74 -2.63 18.66
CA GLY A 650 -4.21 -2.00 17.42
C GLY A 650 -5.41 -1.08 17.61
N LYS A 651 -5.91 -0.91 18.83
CA LYS A 651 -7.04 -0.02 19.13
C LYS A 651 -6.68 1.42 18.76
N LEU A 652 -7.58 2.13 18.09
CA LEU A 652 -7.43 3.57 17.85
C LEU A 652 -7.42 4.32 19.20
N LEU A 653 -6.36 5.08 19.46
CA LEU A 653 -6.18 5.93 20.64
C LEU A 653 -6.24 7.42 20.28
N LEU A 654 -5.67 7.81 19.13
CA LEU A 654 -5.64 9.19 18.65
C LEU A 654 -6.18 9.29 17.22
N LYS A 655 -7.00 10.30 16.98
CA LYS A 655 -7.26 10.88 15.66
C LYS A 655 -6.82 12.33 15.69
N THR A 656 -6.00 12.75 14.73
CA THR A 656 -5.70 14.16 14.51
C THR A 656 -5.60 14.49 13.02
N GLY A 657 -5.73 15.78 12.68
CA GLY A 657 -5.69 16.29 11.31
C GLY A 657 -4.52 17.23 11.06
N LEU A 658 -4.57 17.95 9.95
CA LEU A 658 -3.69 19.10 9.74
C LEU A 658 -4.07 20.24 10.71
N PRO A 659 -3.10 21.00 11.25
CA PRO A 659 -3.32 22.03 12.28
C PRO A 659 -4.03 23.33 11.85
N SER A 660 -4.54 23.40 10.61
CA SER A 660 -5.21 24.58 10.04
C SER A 660 -6.48 24.15 9.28
N GLU A 661 -7.61 24.76 9.61
CA GLU A 661 -8.92 24.44 9.03
C GLU A 661 -9.10 24.95 7.60
N GLU A 662 -8.35 25.99 7.20
CA GLU A 662 -8.53 26.63 5.88
C GLU A 662 -7.95 25.81 4.70
N LYS A 663 -7.17 24.77 4.98
CA LYS A 663 -6.38 24.04 3.96
C LYS A 663 -7.14 22.93 3.25
N SER A 664 -8.33 23.25 2.74
CA SER A 664 -8.98 22.42 1.71
C SER A 664 -8.02 22.24 0.52
N GLY A 665 -7.64 20.99 0.22
CA GLY A 665 -6.62 20.68 -0.80
C GLY A 665 -5.19 20.42 -0.30
N HIS A 666 -4.97 20.22 1.00
CA HIS A 666 -3.69 19.71 1.54
C HIS A 666 -3.82 18.33 2.20
N GLU A 667 -2.68 17.67 2.34
CA GLU A 667 -2.46 16.36 2.96
C GLU A 667 -1.13 16.37 3.75
N TRP A 668 -0.91 15.37 4.61
CA TRP A 668 0.35 15.21 5.34
C TRP A 668 1.48 14.78 4.39
N GLY A 669 2.54 15.58 4.32
CA GLY A 669 3.71 15.32 3.48
C GLY A 669 4.81 14.49 4.15
N TYR A 670 4.93 14.59 5.47
CA TYR A 670 5.96 13.98 6.31
C TYR A 670 5.35 13.57 7.66
N LEU A 671 5.95 12.58 8.34
CA LEU A 671 5.58 12.14 9.68
C LEU A 671 6.83 11.66 10.42
N ALA A 672 7.06 12.19 11.62
CA ALA A 672 8.05 11.70 12.59
C ALA A 672 7.53 11.86 14.03
N ALA A 673 8.19 11.18 14.97
CA ALA A 673 7.94 11.31 16.40
C ALA A 673 9.26 11.55 17.14
N SER A 674 9.28 12.52 18.06
CA SER A 674 10.44 12.78 18.91
C SER A 674 9.99 13.34 20.25
N GLY A 675 10.38 12.68 21.35
CA GLY A 675 9.88 12.97 22.69
C GLY A 675 8.35 12.89 22.76
N GLU A 676 7.71 13.99 23.14
CA GLU A 676 6.25 14.10 23.25
C GLU A 676 5.59 14.73 22.01
N LEU A 677 6.33 14.88 20.90
CA LEU A 677 5.88 15.57 19.70
C LEU A 677 5.74 14.64 18.49
N LEU A 678 4.69 14.86 17.71
CA LEU A 678 4.58 14.43 16.31
C LEU A 678 4.97 15.59 15.41
N ILE A 679 5.92 15.39 14.51
CA ILE A 679 6.35 16.36 13.51
C ILE A 679 5.70 16.00 12.18
N GLY A 680 5.11 16.98 11.51
CA GLY A 680 4.46 16.81 10.22
C GLY A 680 4.74 17.97 9.25
N SER A 681 4.37 17.77 7.98
CA SER A 681 4.46 18.79 6.94
C SER A 681 3.18 18.86 6.11
N THR A 682 2.88 20.04 5.55
CA THR A 682 1.67 20.26 4.73
C THR A 682 1.99 20.22 3.24
N THR A 683 1.74 19.08 2.60
CA THR A 683 1.86 18.88 1.14
C THR A 683 0.53 19.16 0.46
N ARG A 684 0.54 19.62 -0.79
CA ARG A 684 -0.68 19.79 -1.59
C ARG A 684 -1.23 18.43 -2.02
N LYS A 685 -2.55 18.28 -1.99
CA LYS A 685 -3.25 17.00 -2.21
C LYS A 685 -2.84 16.32 -3.53
N GLY A 686 -2.58 15.01 -3.48
CA GLY A 686 -2.04 14.24 -4.60
C GLY A 686 -0.53 14.37 -4.81
N GLY A 687 0.16 15.09 -3.91
CA GLY A 687 1.62 15.23 -3.91
C GLY A 687 2.34 13.94 -3.51
N ASN A 688 1.76 13.15 -2.61
CA ASN A 688 2.36 11.87 -2.23
C ASN A 688 2.25 10.83 -3.36
N TYR A 689 3.28 9.98 -3.50
CA TYR A 689 3.25 8.82 -4.39
C TYR A 689 2.50 7.66 -3.73
N LEU A 690 1.65 6.96 -4.50
CA LEU A 690 0.86 5.82 -4.00
C LEU A 690 1.34 4.47 -4.56
N GLY A 691 1.78 4.37 -5.81
CA GLY A 691 2.29 3.10 -6.33
C GLY A 691 1.21 2.04 -6.50
N ASP A 692 0.02 2.43 -6.93
CA ASP A 692 -1.13 1.52 -7.13
C ASP A 692 -1.15 0.90 -8.54
N ASP A 693 -0.54 1.56 -9.54
CA ASP A 693 -0.58 1.15 -10.94
C ASP A 693 0.73 0.44 -11.40
N GLY A 694 1.36 -0.33 -10.51
CA GLY A 694 2.55 -1.16 -10.83
C GLY A 694 3.85 -0.40 -11.12
N GLN A 695 3.93 0.88 -10.73
CA GLN A 695 5.02 1.80 -11.08
C GLN A 695 6.39 1.37 -10.55
N TRP A 696 7.42 1.39 -11.41
CA TRP A 696 8.82 1.07 -11.08
C TRP A 696 9.67 2.34 -10.80
N PHE A 697 9.22 3.53 -11.23
CA PHE A 697 9.81 4.84 -10.93
C PHE A 697 11.32 4.99 -11.30
N GLU A 698 11.79 4.41 -12.40
CA GLU A 698 13.19 4.51 -12.88
C GLU A 698 13.36 5.36 -14.15
N ASP A 699 12.31 5.66 -14.92
CA ASP A 699 12.43 6.15 -16.31
C ASP A 699 12.91 7.61 -16.44
N PHE A 700 13.41 8.20 -15.35
CA PHE A 700 13.80 9.60 -15.20
C PHE A 700 12.74 10.66 -15.55
N LYS A 701 11.51 10.25 -15.91
CA LYS A 701 10.33 11.09 -16.15
C LYS A 701 10.08 12.05 -14.98
N LYS A 702 9.74 13.31 -15.27
CA LYS A 702 9.59 14.38 -14.25
C LYS A 702 8.55 14.01 -13.20
N GLU A 703 7.43 13.45 -13.61
CA GLU A 703 6.32 13.01 -12.76
C GLU A 703 6.69 11.84 -11.83
N GLU A 704 7.68 11.02 -12.20
CA GLU A 704 8.20 9.90 -11.40
C GLU A 704 9.36 10.29 -10.48
N THR A 705 10.09 11.35 -10.83
CA THR A 705 11.31 11.77 -10.13
C THR A 705 11.25 13.10 -9.40
N ALA A 706 10.15 13.85 -9.52
CA ALA A 706 9.90 15.04 -8.73
C ALA A 706 9.84 14.72 -7.22
N LYS A 707 10.46 15.56 -6.39
CA LYS A 707 10.39 15.44 -4.93
C LYS A 707 9.03 15.88 -4.42
N VAL A 708 8.52 15.17 -3.42
CA VAL A 708 7.37 15.62 -2.61
C VAL A 708 7.81 16.83 -1.80
N VAL A 709 7.03 17.91 -1.89
CA VAL A 709 7.30 19.19 -1.24
C VAL A 709 6.16 19.61 -0.33
N SER A 710 6.48 20.48 0.64
CA SER A 710 5.51 21.07 1.56
C SER A 710 5.65 22.57 1.67
N ASP A 711 4.50 23.24 1.81
CA ASP A 711 4.37 24.69 1.99
C ASP A 711 4.46 25.08 3.48
N GLY A 712 4.78 24.12 4.35
CA GLY A 712 4.88 24.33 5.80
C GLY A 712 5.20 23.07 6.61
N LEU A 713 5.65 23.30 7.85
CA LEU A 713 5.95 22.30 8.88
C LEU A 713 5.14 22.58 10.14
N PHE A 714 4.92 21.57 10.97
CA PHE A 714 4.24 21.71 12.25
C PHE A 714 4.64 20.63 13.25
N ALA A 715 4.40 20.91 14.53
CA ALA A 715 4.40 19.90 15.58
C ALA A 715 3.06 19.85 16.32
N LEU A 716 2.63 18.64 16.64
CA LEU A 716 1.49 18.33 17.50
C LEU A 716 1.99 17.62 18.75
N ASP A 717 1.28 17.77 19.87
CA ASP A 717 1.42 16.89 21.03
C ASP A 717 1.02 15.45 20.64
N ARG A 718 1.89 14.46 20.85
CA ARG A 718 1.70 13.11 20.31
C ARG A 718 0.56 12.32 20.95
N LYS A 719 0.09 12.73 22.13
CA LYS A 719 -0.96 12.01 22.88
C LYS A 719 -2.34 12.62 22.65
N THR A 720 -2.41 13.94 22.53
CA THR A 720 -3.66 14.69 22.36
C THR A 720 -3.92 15.13 20.92
N GLY A 721 -2.90 15.16 20.06
CA GLY A 721 -2.98 15.72 18.72
C GLY A 721 -3.05 17.26 18.68
N THR A 722 -2.90 17.93 19.83
CA THR A 722 -3.02 19.38 19.97
C THR A 722 -1.85 20.10 19.30
N LYS A 723 -2.11 21.13 18.48
CA LYS A 723 -1.07 21.95 17.84
C LYS A 723 -0.14 22.59 18.88
N ARG A 724 1.17 22.39 18.71
CA ARG A 724 2.22 23.03 19.52
C ARG A 724 2.81 24.23 18.79
N TRP A 725 3.19 24.06 17.53
CA TRP A 725 3.61 25.13 16.64
C TRP A 725 3.34 24.76 15.17
N ALA A 726 3.33 25.76 14.29
CA ALA A 726 3.26 25.60 12.84
C ALA A 726 4.04 26.74 12.16
N ARG A 727 4.68 26.43 11.03
CA ARG A 727 5.47 27.34 10.20
C ARG A 727 5.02 27.20 8.75
N GLU A 728 4.65 28.30 8.11
CA GLU A 728 4.22 28.35 6.72
C GLU A 728 5.14 29.29 5.94
N GLN A 729 6.27 28.77 5.46
CA GLN A 729 7.32 29.54 4.80
C GLN A 729 8.12 28.63 3.88
N GLY A 730 8.46 29.14 2.69
CA GLY A 730 9.30 28.47 1.70
C GLY A 730 8.67 27.21 1.09
N THR A 731 9.47 26.52 0.28
CA THR A 731 9.12 25.20 -0.26
C THR A 731 10.09 24.17 0.32
N VAL A 732 9.61 23.37 1.29
CA VAL A 732 10.39 22.36 2.00
C VAL A 732 10.49 21.08 1.18
N ILE A 733 11.68 20.49 1.08
CA ILE A 733 11.93 19.21 0.41
C ILE A 733 11.77 18.08 1.43
N ASN A 734 10.65 17.33 1.38
CA ASN A 734 10.27 16.43 2.49
C ASN A 734 11.26 15.29 2.77
N SER A 735 11.99 14.82 1.77
CA SER A 735 13.04 13.80 1.91
C SER A 735 14.31 14.29 2.64
N THR A 736 14.34 15.57 3.04
CA THR A 736 15.43 16.17 3.82
C THR A 736 15.05 16.52 5.26
N ILE A 737 13.80 16.30 5.67
CA ILE A 737 13.37 16.62 7.04
C ILE A 737 14.01 15.61 8.02
N THR A 738 14.84 16.14 8.91
CA THR A 738 15.69 15.38 9.84
C THR A 738 15.58 15.99 11.23
N VAL A 739 15.44 15.18 12.29
CA VAL A 739 15.32 15.65 13.67
C VAL A 739 16.42 15.03 14.52
N SER A 740 17.26 15.87 15.13
CA SER A 740 18.33 15.43 16.03
C SER A 740 18.63 16.52 17.07
N ASN A 741 19.07 16.13 18.27
CA ASN A 741 19.53 17.04 19.32
C ASN A 741 18.58 18.22 19.66
N GLY A 742 17.26 18.01 19.58
CA GLY A 742 16.25 19.06 19.83
C GLY A 742 16.09 20.07 18.69
N VAL A 743 16.58 19.75 17.49
CA VAL A 743 16.53 20.59 16.29
C VAL A 743 15.89 19.84 15.12
N VAL A 744 15.09 20.56 14.34
CA VAL A 744 14.55 20.11 13.04
C VAL A 744 15.34 20.78 11.93
N TYR A 745 16.02 19.97 11.11
CA TYR A 745 16.78 20.38 9.93
C TYR A 745 16.03 20.01 8.65
N PHE A 746 16.11 20.85 7.62
CA PHE A 746 15.58 20.57 6.27
C PHE A 746 16.21 21.47 5.21
N VAL A 747 16.09 21.07 3.94
CA VAL A 747 16.34 21.94 2.79
C VAL A 747 15.06 22.65 2.39
N GLU A 748 15.16 23.98 2.28
CA GLU A 748 14.11 24.88 1.80
C GLU A 748 14.57 25.56 0.50
N SER A 749 13.74 25.55 -0.54
CA SER A 749 13.91 26.49 -1.66
C SER A 749 13.07 27.73 -1.43
N ARG A 750 13.68 28.90 -1.67
CA ARG A 750 13.04 30.21 -1.63
C ARG A 750 12.78 30.81 -3.01
N ASN A 751 13.01 30.03 -4.07
CA ASN A 751 12.70 30.41 -5.44
C ASN A 751 11.20 30.78 -5.58
N PRO A 752 10.85 32.02 -5.99
CA PRO A 752 9.46 32.44 -6.17
C PRO A 752 8.67 31.55 -7.14
N GLU A 753 9.32 30.93 -8.13
CA GLU A 753 8.66 30.01 -9.05
C GLU A 753 8.25 28.70 -8.39
N ALA A 754 8.95 28.22 -7.36
CA ALA A 754 8.52 27.05 -6.60
C ALA A 754 7.21 27.35 -5.84
N GLY A 755 7.16 28.46 -5.12
CA GLY A 755 5.96 28.88 -4.37
C GLY A 755 4.74 29.22 -5.23
N LYS A 756 4.93 29.62 -6.50
CA LYS A 756 3.82 29.83 -7.45
C LYS A 756 3.18 28.52 -7.93
N LYS A 757 3.91 27.40 -7.95
CA LYS A 757 3.39 26.11 -8.42
C LYS A 757 2.41 25.53 -7.40
N ARG A 758 1.18 25.27 -7.81
CA ARG A 758 0.16 24.62 -6.97
C ARG A 758 0.30 23.09 -6.90
N ALA A 759 1.49 22.54 -7.10
CA ALA A 759 1.74 21.10 -7.16
C ALA A 759 2.42 20.61 -5.87
N GLY A 760 2.01 19.43 -5.37
CA GLY A 760 2.65 18.80 -4.21
C GLY A 760 3.97 18.07 -4.53
N ARG A 761 4.41 18.12 -5.79
CA ARG A 761 5.70 17.60 -6.26
C ARG A 761 6.38 18.60 -7.19
N LEU A 762 7.69 18.81 -7.03
CA LEU A 762 8.51 19.70 -7.85
C LEU A 762 9.89 19.08 -8.15
N GLN A 763 10.58 19.58 -9.19
CA GLN A 763 11.91 19.04 -9.56
C GLN A 763 12.92 20.15 -9.81
N ASN A 764 12.75 20.93 -10.88
CA ASN A 764 13.73 21.95 -11.28
C ASN A 764 13.55 23.26 -10.52
N GLU A 765 12.30 23.56 -10.17
CA GLU A 765 11.88 24.77 -9.49
C GLU A 765 12.50 24.90 -8.08
N ILE A 766 12.78 23.77 -7.43
CA ILE A 766 13.35 23.66 -6.06
C ILE A 766 14.87 23.45 -6.03
N ARG A 767 15.55 23.42 -7.19
CA ARG A 767 17.02 23.26 -7.31
C ARG A 767 17.79 24.58 -7.20
N THR A 768 17.10 25.70 -7.04
CA THR A 768 17.69 27.03 -6.96
C THR A 768 17.26 27.75 -5.68
N ASP A 769 18.10 28.70 -5.25
CA ASP A 769 17.91 29.50 -4.03
C ASP A 769 17.59 28.63 -2.79
N GLN A 770 18.48 27.66 -2.53
CA GLN A 770 18.33 26.66 -1.48
C GLN A 770 19.03 27.07 -0.19
N TYR A 771 18.42 26.70 0.93
CA TYR A 771 18.91 26.95 2.28
C TYR A 771 18.78 25.67 3.11
N ILE A 772 19.81 25.36 3.90
CA ILE A 772 19.63 24.52 5.09
C ILE A 772 18.97 25.41 6.13
N VAL A 773 17.88 24.93 6.75
CA VAL A 773 17.17 25.65 7.82
C VAL A 773 17.15 24.79 9.07
N ALA A 774 17.44 25.38 10.23
CA ALA A 774 17.38 24.76 11.55
C ALA A 774 16.33 25.46 12.42
N LEU A 775 15.41 24.68 12.99
CA LEU A 775 14.37 25.14 13.93
C LEU A 775 14.49 24.41 15.26
N ASN A 776 14.20 25.08 16.37
CA ASN A 776 14.03 24.41 17.67
C ASN A 776 12.81 23.47 17.60
N LEU A 777 12.98 22.23 18.04
CA LEU A 777 11.96 21.19 17.97
C LEU A 777 10.73 21.49 18.84
N ASP A 778 10.92 22.05 20.04
CA ASP A 778 9.83 22.26 21.01
C ASP A 778 8.97 23.49 20.71
N SER A 779 9.59 24.56 20.22
CA SER A 779 8.93 25.86 19.96
C SER A 779 8.64 26.13 18.49
N GLY A 780 9.33 25.46 17.57
CA GLY A 780 9.34 25.80 16.14
C GLY A 780 10.10 27.08 15.81
N SER A 781 10.78 27.71 16.79
CA SER A 781 11.50 28.96 16.58
C SER A 781 12.72 28.76 15.69
N PHE A 782 12.96 29.70 14.78
CA PHE A 782 14.16 29.76 13.96
C PHE A 782 15.44 29.79 14.82
N LEU A 783 16.44 28.96 14.46
CA LEU A 783 17.76 28.97 15.08
C LEU A 783 18.81 29.58 14.15
N TRP A 784 18.86 29.09 12.90
CA TRP A 784 19.71 29.60 11.84
C TRP A 784 19.27 29.05 10.47
N ASP A 785 19.75 29.70 9.41
CA ASP A 785 19.80 29.13 8.07
C ASP A 785 21.18 29.36 7.43
N LYS A 786 21.49 28.57 6.40
CA LYS A 786 22.72 28.66 5.62
C LYS A 786 22.36 28.46 4.15
N LYS A 787 22.67 29.45 3.31
CA LYS A 787 22.51 29.31 1.86
C LYS A 787 23.49 28.26 1.34
N ALA A 788 23.00 27.31 0.56
CA ALA A 788 23.78 26.20 0.01
C ALA A 788 23.33 25.88 -1.42
N ASP A 789 24.17 25.21 -2.19
CA ASP A 789 23.86 24.79 -3.56
C ASP A 789 23.85 23.26 -3.68
N PHE A 790 22.64 22.69 -3.70
CA PHE A 790 22.38 21.28 -3.97
C PHE A 790 21.73 21.10 -5.35
N SER A 791 21.94 22.03 -6.29
CA SER A 791 21.37 21.96 -7.65
C SER A 791 21.79 20.69 -8.41
N LYS A 792 22.96 20.11 -8.09
CA LYS A 792 23.43 18.83 -8.64
C LYS A 792 22.59 17.63 -8.19
N CYS A 793 21.90 17.72 -7.05
CA CYS A 793 21.04 16.66 -6.51
C CYS A 793 19.69 16.61 -7.27
N GLU A 794 19.71 16.15 -8.53
CA GLU A 794 18.55 16.16 -9.43
C GLU A 794 17.48 15.14 -9.02
N PHE A 795 17.88 13.90 -8.74
CA PHE A 795 16.98 12.76 -8.54
C PHE A 795 16.69 12.51 -7.06
N THR A 796 17.69 12.08 -6.29
CA THR A 796 17.59 12.01 -4.82
C THR A 796 18.00 13.34 -4.19
N THR A 797 17.46 13.63 -3.01
CA THR A 797 18.02 14.62 -2.08
C THR A 797 17.65 14.19 -0.66
N TYR A 798 18.62 13.64 0.05
CA TYR A 798 18.50 13.16 1.42
C TYR A 798 19.25 14.09 2.37
N MET A 799 18.84 14.07 3.63
CA MET A 799 19.57 14.68 4.73
C MET A 799 19.65 13.69 5.89
N SER A 800 20.80 13.61 6.53
CA SER A 800 21.12 12.74 7.66
C SER A 800 21.95 13.51 8.69
N HIS A 801 21.90 13.13 9.96
CA HIS A 801 22.66 13.78 11.02
C HIS A 801 23.33 12.76 11.94
N HIS A 802 24.58 13.02 12.35
CA HIS A 802 25.25 12.28 13.42
C HIS A 802 26.30 13.16 14.12
N GLY A 803 26.44 13.05 15.44
CA GLY A 803 27.32 13.93 16.22
C GLY A 803 26.94 15.40 16.06
N ASP A 804 27.87 16.21 15.54
CA ASP A 804 27.63 17.61 15.13
C ASP A 804 27.72 17.77 13.60
N THR A 805 27.51 16.70 12.82
CA THR A 805 27.63 16.72 11.36
C THR A 805 26.29 16.46 10.68
N LEU A 806 25.89 17.40 9.82
CA LEU A 806 24.75 17.27 8.92
C LEU A 806 25.25 16.91 7.52
N LEU A 807 24.74 15.82 6.97
CA LEU A 807 25.06 15.32 5.65
C LEU A 807 23.89 15.55 4.70
N VAL A 808 24.14 16.18 3.55
CA VAL A 808 23.18 16.26 2.43
C VAL A 808 23.73 15.44 1.27
N SER A 809 22.92 14.56 0.69
CA SER A 809 23.36 13.73 -0.46
C SER A 809 22.30 13.59 -1.54
N GLY A 810 22.72 13.43 -2.79
CA GLY A 810 21.82 13.25 -3.92
C GLY A 810 22.53 12.77 -5.19
N THR A 811 21.77 12.56 -6.27
CA THR A 811 22.32 12.13 -7.57
C THR A 811 21.84 12.94 -8.77
N ASP A 812 22.71 13.08 -9.77
CA ASP A 812 22.42 13.68 -11.08
C ASP A 812 22.01 12.65 -12.14
N LYS A 813 21.73 13.13 -13.36
CA LYS A 813 21.29 12.31 -14.51
C LYS A 813 22.38 11.40 -15.08
N ASP A 814 23.64 11.76 -14.85
CA ASP A 814 24.82 11.04 -15.29
C ASP A 814 25.26 10.02 -14.19
N LYS A 815 24.39 9.83 -13.19
CA LYS A 815 24.50 8.94 -12.03
C LYS A 815 25.70 9.27 -11.13
N ASN A 816 26.09 10.54 -11.06
CA ASN A 816 27.05 11.01 -10.07
C ASN A 816 26.35 11.21 -8.72
N TYR A 817 27.01 10.76 -7.66
CA TYR A 817 26.70 11.10 -6.28
C TYR A 817 27.33 12.43 -5.90
N HIS A 818 26.54 13.30 -5.31
CA HIS A 818 26.97 14.55 -4.71
C HIS A 818 26.65 14.49 -3.21
N THR A 819 27.67 14.64 -2.38
CA THR A 819 27.57 14.56 -0.92
C THR A 819 28.23 15.81 -0.33
N TYR A 820 27.60 16.41 0.67
CA TYR A 820 28.01 17.67 1.28
C TYR A 820 27.86 17.55 2.79
N ALA A 821 28.90 17.90 3.55
CA ALA A 821 28.87 17.88 5.01
C ALA A 821 28.98 19.29 5.59
N PHE A 822 28.28 19.51 6.70
CA PHE A 822 28.24 20.76 7.44
C PHE A 822 28.39 20.48 8.93
N ASP A 823 29.11 21.35 9.65
CA ASP A 823 29.14 21.33 11.10
C ASP A 823 27.91 22.07 11.64
N THR A 824 27.12 21.44 12.51
CA THR A 824 25.89 22.04 13.06
C THR A 824 26.13 22.95 14.26
N SER A 825 27.32 22.89 14.87
CA SER A 825 27.76 23.77 15.96
C SER A 825 28.35 25.08 15.42
N GLU A 826 29.26 25.00 14.44
CA GLU A 826 29.90 26.13 13.77
C GLU A 826 29.03 26.73 12.66
N ARG A 827 28.11 25.93 12.09
CA ARG A 827 27.15 26.30 11.01
C ARG A 827 27.82 26.58 9.66
N GLU A 828 28.98 25.96 9.45
CA GLU A 828 29.80 26.09 8.25
C GLU A 828 29.90 24.77 7.47
N ALA A 829 30.28 24.88 6.20
CA ALA A 829 30.53 23.72 5.35
C ALA A 829 31.88 23.08 5.72
N LEU A 830 31.91 21.76 5.83
CA LEU A 830 33.13 20.99 6.10
C LEU A 830 33.80 20.56 4.80
N TRP A 831 33.05 19.91 3.90
CA TRP A 831 33.56 19.35 2.64
C TRP A 831 32.42 19.02 1.67
N ASP A 832 32.77 18.89 0.39
CA ASP A 832 31.94 18.24 -0.63
C ASP A 832 32.69 17.07 -1.29
N HIS A 833 31.93 16.05 -1.72
CA HIS A 833 32.45 14.87 -2.39
C HIS A 833 31.58 14.53 -3.60
N HIS A 834 32.22 14.27 -4.74
CA HIS A 834 31.57 13.99 -6.01
C HIS A 834 32.20 12.75 -6.66
N THR A 835 31.39 11.72 -6.93
CA THR A 835 31.87 10.45 -7.49
C THR A 835 30.78 9.78 -8.32
N ASN A 836 31.14 9.06 -9.39
CA ASN A 836 30.15 8.31 -10.17
C ASN A 836 29.61 7.09 -9.39
N ALA A 837 28.36 6.69 -9.67
CA ALA A 837 27.78 5.49 -9.08
C ALA A 837 28.60 4.23 -9.41
N ARG A 838 29.17 3.57 -8.39
CA ARG A 838 29.93 2.32 -8.57
C ARG A 838 29.01 1.11 -8.66
N LYS A 839 27.79 1.20 -8.11
CA LYS A 839 26.69 0.28 -8.36
C LYS A 839 25.79 0.88 -9.45
N THR A 840 26.02 0.50 -10.70
CA THR A 840 25.36 1.11 -11.87
C THR A 840 24.01 0.46 -12.23
N HIS A 841 23.75 -0.73 -11.70
CA HIS A 841 22.53 -1.53 -11.92
C HIS A 841 21.53 -1.42 -10.75
N HIS A 842 20.31 -1.96 -10.94
CA HIS A 842 19.32 -2.19 -9.87
C HIS A 842 19.11 -0.98 -8.94
N SER A 843 18.82 0.19 -9.50
CA SER A 843 18.56 1.41 -8.73
C SER A 843 19.76 1.91 -7.90
N GLY A 844 20.99 1.46 -8.17
CA GLY A 844 22.15 1.76 -7.33
C GLY A 844 22.52 3.24 -7.20
N HIS A 845 22.05 4.10 -8.12
CA HIS A 845 22.15 5.56 -8.07
C HIS A 845 21.08 6.23 -7.15
N LEU A 846 20.24 5.45 -6.48
CA LEU A 846 19.23 5.94 -5.54
C LEU A 846 19.56 5.68 -4.08
N MET A 847 20.61 4.91 -3.77
CA MET A 847 20.96 4.48 -2.41
C MET A 847 21.01 5.65 -1.43
N HIS A 848 20.43 5.44 -0.26
CA HIS A 848 20.52 6.31 0.90
C HIS A 848 21.88 6.09 1.61
N PRO A 849 22.53 7.12 2.16
CA PRO A 849 23.72 6.94 2.98
C PRO A 849 23.39 6.19 4.28
N VAL A 850 24.37 5.47 4.81
CA VAL A 850 24.37 4.98 6.20
C VAL A 850 25.48 5.69 6.95
N ILE A 851 25.20 6.16 8.17
CA ILE A 851 26.19 6.75 9.06
C ILE A 851 26.35 5.85 10.29
N ILE A 852 27.58 5.47 10.61
CA ILE A 852 27.94 4.70 11.80
C ILE A 852 29.18 5.37 12.39
N ASP A 853 29.03 5.92 13.59
CA ASP A 853 30.05 6.71 14.28
C ASP A 853 30.69 7.78 13.35
N ASP A 854 31.99 7.69 13.11
CA ASP A 854 32.81 8.57 12.28
C ASP A 854 32.76 8.27 10.76
N ARG A 855 31.91 7.34 10.30
CA ARG A 855 31.93 6.82 8.92
C ARG A 855 30.60 6.93 8.18
N ILE A 856 30.68 7.32 6.91
CA ILE A 856 29.59 7.28 5.94
C ILE A 856 29.81 6.11 4.99
N TYR A 857 28.80 5.27 4.80
CA TYR A 857 28.75 4.23 3.78
C TYR A 857 27.75 4.63 2.70
N LEU A 858 28.23 4.81 1.47
CA LEU A 858 27.40 5.24 0.34
C LEU A 858 27.93 4.66 -0.98
N ASN A 859 27.12 3.82 -1.64
CA ASN A 859 27.40 3.30 -2.99
C ASN A 859 28.87 2.81 -3.13
N LYS A 860 29.22 1.79 -2.32
CA LYS A 860 30.55 1.16 -2.22
C LYS A 860 31.70 2.03 -1.69
N HIS A 861 31.49 3.29 -1.35
CA HIS A 861 32.51 4.11 -0.68
C HIS A 861 32.26 4.11 0.83
N THR A 862 33.34 3.99 1.61
CA THR A 862 33.39 4.42 3.01
C THR A 862 34.15 5.74 3.07
N LEU A 863 33.50 6.78 3.57
CA LEU A 863 34.07 8.12 3.76
C LEU A 863 34.18 8.40 5.26
N ASP A 864 35.18 9.18 5.64
CA ASP A 864 35.25 9.83 6.95
C ASP A 864 34.18 10.94 7.04
N LEU A 865 33.37 10.93 8.10
CA LEU A 865 32.23 11.84 8.28
C LEU A 865 32.67 13.31 8.40
N ARG A 866 33.79 13.58 9.08
CA ARG A 866 34.25 14.93 9.40
C ARG A 866 35.09 15.58 8.30
N SER A 867 35.88 14.79 7.57
CA SER A 867 36.84 15.27 6.57
C SER A 867 36.49 14.92 5.12
N GLY A 868 35.56 13.99 4.87
CA GLY A 868 35.19 13.54 3.53
C GLY A 868 36.25 12.67 2.85
N ALA A 869 37.32 12.29 3.57
CA ALA A 869 38.37 11.43 3.07
C ALA A 869 37.80 10.05 2.70
N VAL A 870 38.11 9.55 1.49
CA VAL A 870 37.74 8.19 1.08
C VAL A 870 38.62 7.19 1.83
N LEU A 871 38.07 6.57 2.87
CA LEU A 871 38.76 5.57 3.69
C LEU A 871 38.83 4.20 2.99
N LYS A 872 37.78 3.86 2.23
CA LYS A 872 37.68 2.56 1.55
C LYS A 872 36.79 2.67 0.31
N VAL A 873 37.10 1.84 -0.69
CA VAL A 873 36.14 1.46 -1.74
C VAL A 873 35.99 -0.06 -1.70
N ASP A 874 34.77 -0.56 -1.53
CA ASP A 874 34.52 -2.00 -1.54
C ASP A 874 34.79 -2.58 -2.94
N PRO A 875 35.63 -3.64 -3.05
CA PRO A 875 36.00 -4.21 -4.35
C PRO A 875 34.88 -5.04 -4.97
N PHE A 876 34.00 -5.62 -4.15
CA PHE A 876 32.87 -6.43 -4.57
C PHE A 876 31.63 -5.57 -4.90
N ASP A 877 30.68 -6.09 -5.67
CA ASP A 877 29.40 -5.42 -5.88
C ASP A 877 28.33 -5.87 -4.87
N TYR A 878 27.43 -4.96 -4.52
CA TYR A 878 26.22 -5.26 -3.76
C TYR A 878 25.11 -5.49 -4.78
N HIS A 879 24.95 -6.74 -5.23
CA HIS A 879 23.97 -7.08 -6.26
C HIS A 879 22.51 -6.79 -5.84
N GLY A 880 21.61 -6.79 -6.83
CA GLY A 880 20.18 -6.61 -6.64
C GLY A 880 19.70 -5.23 -6.15
N CYS A 881 18.38 -5.07 -6.07
CA CYS A 881 17.71 -3.85 -5.60
C CYS A 881 17.81 -3.69 -4.07
N GLY A 882 17.71 -2.44 -3.61
CA GLY A 882 17.61 -2.09 -2.19
C GLY A 882 18.62 -1.02 -1.76
N THR A 883 18.37 -0.44 -0.58
CA THR A 883 19.29 0.43 0.16
C THR A 883 19.74 -0.26 1.45
N MET A 884 20.78 0.28 2.09
CA MET A 884 21.36 -0.28 3.31
C MET A 884 20.57 0.11 4.58
N SER A 885 20.69 -0.73 5.60
CA SER A 885 20.40 -0.43 7.01
C SER A 885 21.56 -0.92 7.88
N ALA A 886 21.70 -0.42 9.11
CA ALA A 886 22.81 -0.80 9.97
C ALA A 886 22.47 -0.88 11.47
N SER A 887 23.20 -1.76 12.14
CA SER A 887 23.43 -1.74 13.59
C SER A 887 24.79 -1.07 13.86
N ALA A 888 25.22 -0.99 15.11
CA ALA A 888 26.59 -0.55 15.41
C ALA A 888 27.68 -1.54 14.93
N ARG A 889 27.31 -2.79 14.60
CA ARG A 889 28.26 -3.89 14.32
C ARG A 889 28.21 -4.42 12.90
N ALA A 890 27.12 -4.18 12.16
CA ALA A 890 26.91 -4.77 10.85
C ALA A 890 26.02 -3.90 9.96
N ILE A 891 26.30 -3.94 8.65
CA ILE A 891 25.48 -3.35 7.60
C ILE A 891 24.69 -4.46 6.91
N PHE A 892 23.40 -4.23 6.67
CA PHE A 892 22.50 -5.13 5.98
C PHE A 892 22.12 -4.54 4.61
N HIS A 893 22.40 -5.29 3.54
CA HIS A 893 21.97 -5.00 2.16
C HIS A 893 21.54 -6.33 1.53
N ARG A 894 20.89 -6.28 0.38
CA ARG A 894 20.93 -7.42 -0.55
C ARG A 894 22.38 -7.66 -1.07
N ILE A 895 22.78 -8.92 -1.19
CA ILE A 895 23.93 -9.30 -2.03
C ILE A 895 23.32 -10.00 -3.25
N GLU A 896 23.21 -11.32 -3.28
CA GLU A 896 22.17 -11.96 -4.11
C GLU A 896 20.89 -12.17 -3.31
N TYR A 897 21.06 -12.64 -2.07
CA TYR A 897 19.99 -12.81 -1.08
C TYR A 897 20.01 -11.69 -0.04
N HIS A 898 19.22 -11.81 1.03
CA HIS A 898 19.50 -11.08 2.27
C HIS A 898 20.97 -11.26 2.65
N GLY A 899 21.68 -10.15 2.89
CA GLY A 899 23.11 -10.13 3.15
C GLY A 899 23.49 -9.22 4.31
N MET A 900 24.60 -9.56 4.94
CA MET A 900 25.19 -8.84 6.06
C MET A 900 26.70 -8.68 5.82
N LEU A 901 27.20 -7.46 6.00
CA LEU A 901 28.62 -7.15 6.15
C LEU A 901 28.89 -6.88 7.63
N ASP A 902 29.67 -7.76 8.25
CA ASP A 902 30.16 -7.58 9.62
C ASP A 902 31.32 -6.57 9.63
N LEU A 903 31.22 -5.52 10.47
CA LEU A 903 32.16 -4.39 10.45
C LEU A 903 33.46 -4.67 11.20
N GLU A 904 33.43 -5.58 12.17
CA GLU A 904 34.58 -5.97 12.97
C GLU A 904 35.53 -6.88 12.17
N THR A 905 34.97 -7.85 11.44
CA THR A 905 35.72 -8.85 10.68
C THR A 905 35.83 -8.55 9.18
N GLY A 906 35.02 -7.62 8.65
CA GLY A 906 34.86 -7.40 7.21
C GLY A 906 34.18 -8.57 6.47
N LYS A 907 33.66 -9.56 7.20
CA LYS A 907 33.09 -10.78 6.61
C LYS A 907 31.70 -10.51 6.04
N ARG A 908 31.44 -11.06 4.85
CA ARG A 908 30.11 -11.11 4.24
C ARG A 908 29.42 -12.43 4.53
N THR A 909 28.13 -12.37 4.83
CA THR A 909 27.26 -13.54 5.05
C THR A 909 25.96 -13.34 4.27
N GLU A 910 25.44 -14.41 3.65
CA GLU A 910 24.17 -14.40 2.92
C GLU A 910 23.18 -15.42 3.49
N PHE A 911 21.91 -15.00 3.63
CA PHE A 911 20.79 -15.83 4.07
C PHE A 911 20.06 -16.39 2.86
N VAL A 912 20.67 -17.42 2.26
CA VAL A 912 20.28 -18.00 0.96
C VAL A 912 18.80 -18.38 0.90
N GLY A 913 18.16 -18.05 -0.23
CA GLY A 913 16.77 -18.38 -0.53
C GLY A 913 15.73 -17.32 -0.13
N VAL A 914 16.12 -16.35 0.70
CA VAL A 914 15.26 -15.26 1.21
C VAL A 914 15.73 -13.90 0.65
N ARG A 915 14.82 -12.95 0.53
CA ARG A 915 15.08 -11.62 -0.05
C ARG A 915 14.28 -10.50 0.59
N GLY A 916 14.73 -9.28 0.36
CA GLY A 916 14.08 -8.08 0.87
C GLY A 916 13.34 -7.26 -0.19
N SER A 917 12.77 -6.17 0.32
CA SER A 917 12.23 -5.03 -0.42
C SER A 917 13.19 -4.52 -1.49
N CYS A 918 12.65 -3.96 -2.57
CA CYS A 918 13.47 -3.20 -3.53
C CYS A 918 13.87 -1.80 -3.02
N TRP A 919 13.47 -1.44 -1.79
CA TRP A 919 13.97 -0.29 -1.05
C TRP A 919 14.64 -0.71 0.27
N LEU A 920 13.96 -0.57 1.42
CA LEU A 920 14.47 -0.96 2.74
C LEU A 920 13.51 -2.00 3.35
N GLY A 921 14.03 -3.16 3.76
CA GLY A 921 13.22 -4.29 4.25
C GLY A 921 13.90 -5.21 5.26
N GLN A 922 15.17 -5.00 5.56
CA GLN A 922 15.88 -5.60 6.69
C GLN A 922 16.14 -4.48 7.70
N ILE A 923 15.78 -4.67 8.97
CA ILE A 923 16.03 -3.69 10.04
C ILE A 923 16.60 -4.40 11.28
N PRO A 924 17.73 -3.95 11.84
CA PRO A 924 18.07 -4.31 13.21
C PRO A 924 17.12 -3.58 14.16
N ALA A 925 16.53 -4.30 15.12
CA ALA A 925 15.76 -3.72 16.22
C ALA A 925 15.56 -4.75 17.35
N GLY A 926 15.55 -4.30 18.61
CA GLY A 926 15.32 -5.16 19.77
C GLY A 926 16.40 -6.22 19.97
N GLY A 927 17.62 -6.03 19.47
CA GLY A 927 18.65 -7.06 19.45
C GLY A 927 18.44 -8.16 18.40
N LEU A 928 17.52 -7.96 17.45
CA LEU A 928 17.19 -8.88 16.37
C LEU A 928 17.43 -8.25 15.00
N LEU A 929 17.80 -9.05 14.00
CA LEU A 929 17.63 -8.67 12.60
C LEU A 929 16.21 -9.08 12.16
N LEU A 930 15.34 -8.09 11.96
CA LEU A 930 13.97 -8.29 11.50
C LEU A 930 13.91 -8.12 9.98
N ALA A 931 13.34 -9.10 9.29
CA ALA A 931 13.24 -9.14 7.84
C ALA A 931 11.84 -9.62 7.41
N PRO A 932 10.81 -8.76 7.51
CA PRO A 932 9.47 -9.09 7.06
C PRO A 932 9.39 -9.30 5.54
N GLU A 933 8.44 -10.13 5.11
CA GLU A 933 8.22 -10.43 3.70
C GLU A 933 8.01 -9.14 2.90
N SER A 934 8.82 -8.96 1.86
CA SER A 934 8.82 -7.75 1.03
C SER A 934 9.35 -8.03 -0.39
N GLY A 935 9.41 -9.30 -0.78
CA GLY A 935 9.86 -9.79 -2.09
C GLY A 935 8.74 -10.15 -3.07
N ALA A 936 7.47 -9.99 -2.67
CA ALA A 936 6.30 -10.15 -3.53
C ALA A 936 6.42 -9.40 -4.87
N GLY A 937 5.91 -10.01 -5.94
CA GLY A 937 5.96 -9.44 -7.29
C GLY A 937 7.34 -9.44 -7.99
N CYS A 938 8.33 -10.20 -7.49
CA CYS A 938 9.63 -10.27 -8.16
C CYS A 938 9.81 -11.46 -9.11
N SER A 939 10.47 -11.17 -10.24
CA SER A 939 10.98 -12.11 -11.24
C SER A 939 12.37 -12.70 -10.94
N CYS A 940 13.01 -12.38 -9.81
CA CYS A 940 14.30 -12.97 -9.44
C CYS A 940 14.10 -14.39 -8.87
N THR A 941 15.15 -15.20 -8.87
CA THR A 941 15.13 -16.60 -8.41
C THR A 941 15.33 -16.72 -6.89
N HIS A 942 14.23 -16.97 -6.17
CA HIS A 942 14.24 -17.20 -4.71
C HIS A 942 12.98 -17.96 -4.28
N ALA A 943 13.15 -18.99 -3.45
CA ALA A 943 12.10 -19.94 -3.11
C ALA A 943 11.31 -19.60 -1.84
N ILE A 944 11.82 -18.72 -0.97
CA ILE A 944 11.26 -18.48 0.36
C ILE A 944 10.67 -17.06 0.42
N GLN A 945 9.34 -16.98 0.44
CA GLN A 945 8.57 -15.74 0.61
C GLN A 945 7.85 -15.77 1.96
N THR A 946 8.50 -15.23 3.00
CA THR A 946 8.03 -15.28 4.38
C THR A 946 8.71 -14.20 5.22
N SER A 947 8.02 -13.71 6.25
CA SER A 947 8.65 -12.87 7.27
C SER A 947 9.58 -13.68 8.15
N MET A 948 10.73 -13.13 8.52
CA MET A 948 11.73 -13.77 9.38
C MET A 948 12.28 -12.82 10.44
N ALA A 949 12.77 -13.38 11.54
CA ALA A 949 13.70 -12.71 12.45
C ALA A 949 14.90 -13.60 12.74
N PHE A 950 16.06 -12.98 12.91
CA PHE A 950 17.30 -13.61 13.32
C PHE A 950 17.80 -13.00 14.63
N VAL A 951 18.47 -13.82 15.43
CA VAL A 951 19.06 -13.46 16.72
C VAL A 951 20.56 -13.82 16.68
N PRO A 952 21.45 -13.11 17.40
CA PRO A 952 22.84 -13.54 17.57
C PRO A 952 22.96 -14.99 18.07
N GLU A 953 24.00 -15.71 17.65
CA GLU A 953 24.17 -17.11 18.04
C GLU A 953 24.53 -17.26 19.53
N ASP A 954 25.21 -16.26 20.09
CA ASP A 954 25.67 -16.21 21.49
C ASP A 954 24.56 -15.77 22.50
N ASP A 955 23.32 -15.55 22.03
CA ASP A 955 22.11 -15.17 22.81
C ASP A 955 21.22 -16.37 23.23
#